data_AF-A0A2V9KAF8-F1
#
_entry.id   AF-A0A2V9KAF8-F1
#
_cell.length_a   1.000
_cell.length_b   1.000
_cell.length_c   1.000
_cell.angle_alpha   90.00
_cell.angle_beta   90.00
_cell.angle_gamma   90.00
#
_symmetry.space_group_name_H-M   'P 1'
#
loop_
_entity.id
_entity.type
_entity.pdbx_description
1 polymer ?
#
loop_
_entity_poly.entity_id
_entity_poly.type
_entity_poly.pdbx_seq_one_letter_code
_entity_poly.pdbx_strand_id
1 'polypeptide(L)'
;MGFVGTASQIFVRGGSDFHLTGVPYLQDHSITDAYSLFVSDSFKVRPNLTLNFGLQWGVQMPPYELDGVQDFLTDDAGQPVSFQSYIDNQQRYALNGQVYNPILGYEPIRGVGGHPKYPFDPFYGGFSPRISVAYSPRFTSGVFGKLFGDKRSVIRGGYARIYDRNNAVDMVLTPLLGYGFGQPIRCRGARMDGACTNLTNGTDPSDAWRVGTDGTTAPFPTVTQTLPLPAEPGINTPAASVLFALDSKWRPGVNDQIDFGIQRELPGNMLMEVGYVGRWAKDLYLGINMDNVPYMMSLGGQNFAKAYLGAWTADHNGIAPSAAAAQPFFETALAGSAYLPNTNASITAYNAANAGNQGFVPLPACATATCAVLMNEGSGPLGTSNISLENAYFAFADIDGLGVDALGVSQGWNFPGCNGCAVLPGTLQGYAGLDNSTTKGFANYQGLFVTLQKRTGHGLTLSSNVTWSHSLNTIGINQEYVEASPSDVFHLRSDYGPAPWDRRWVANILGSYDLPFGRGKRFGTSNGIVDRIIGGWQIAPLFVWATGSPIETYTGSCQEFGQGQLPWCSGAVPLVNTGTFGHTRNLGVHTDGNVGVNNDPFPDCKDSFGNPVVCTPSSSGGNLFKNPAAVYNSYRPALLGLDTTANDLGPYYGQNRWNLDFTIAKDTRITERAKISFYAAFLNAFNHMMYSDPGMNLQDPADWGTLTGQYGSPRNIELGLRLSF
;
A
#
# COMPACT_ATOMS: atom_id res chain seq x y z
N MET A 1 -10.91 38.34 -13.91
CA MET A 1 -10.14 37.57 -14.90
C MET A 1 -8.83 37.15 -14.23
N GLY A 2 -8.46 35.88 -14.31
CA GLY A 2 -7.34 35.32 -13.54
C GLY A 2 -5.98 35.51 -14.22
N PHE A 3 -4.91 35.45 -13.42
CA PHE A 3 -3.53 35.34 -13.90
C PHE A 3 -3.15 33.87 -14.08
N VAL A 4 -2.29 33.58 -15.06
CA VAL A 4 -1.70 32.26 -15.29
C VAL A 4 -0.24 32.33 -14.86
N GLY A 5 0.07 31.72 -13.72
CA GLY A 5 1.47 31.55 -13.28
C GLY A 5 2.15 30.35 -13.95
N THR A 6 1.38 29.29 -14.27
CA THR A 6 1.89 28.08 -14.91
C THR A 6 0.88 27.54 -15.91
N ALA A 7 1.35 27.10 -17.07
CA ALA A 7 0.56 26.40 -18.09
C ALA A 7 1.23 25.07 -18.45
N SER A 8 0.46 24.00 -18.64
CA SER A 8 0.98 22.68 -19.04
C SER A 8 0.09 22.02 -20.08
N GLN A 9 0.71 21.31 -21.03
CA GLN A 9 0.05 20.55 -22.08
C GLN A 9 0.84 19.27 -22.38
N ILE A 10 0.18 18.20 -22.81
CA ILE A 10 0.83 16.98 -23.29
C ILE A 10 0.58 16.81 -24.78
N PHE A 11 1.64 16.44 -25.52
CA PHE A 11 1.58 16.11 -26.94
C PHE A 11 1.76 14.62 -27.13
N VAL A 12 1.03 14.07 -28.10
CA VAL A 12 1.06 12.64 -28.42
C VAL A 12 1.96 12.39 -29.63
N ARG A 13 2.75 11.32 -29.53
CA ARG A 13 3.64 10.82 -30.58
C ARG A 13 3.24 9.43 -31.02
N GLY A 14 3.80 9.00 -32.13
CA GLY A 14 3.60 7.66 -32.67
C GLY A 14 4.71 7.28 -33.63
N GLY A 15 4.61 6.09 -34.20
CA GLY A 15 5.61 5.55 -35.12
C GLY A 15 6.95 5.19 -34.47
N SER A 16 7.85 4.62 -35.27
CA SER A 16 9.18 4.18 -34.81
C SER A 16 10.19 5.31 -34.63
N ASP A 17 9.83 6.54 -35.00
CA ASP A 17 10.67 7.75 -34.94
C ASP A 17 10.12 8.80 -33.94
N PHE A 18 9.11 8.43 -33.14
CA PHE A 18 8.45 9.31 -32.17
C PHE A 18 8.01 10.66 -32.78
N HIS A 19 7.43 10.67 -33.98
CA HIS A 19 6.90 11.90 -34.57
C HIS A 19 5.58 12.33 -33.90
N LEU A 20 5.33 13.64 -33.83
CA LEU A 20 4.05 14.18 -33.37
C LEU A 20 2.91 13.75 -34.30
N THR A 21 1.85 13.18 -33.74
CA THR A 21 0.72 12.65 -34.51
C THR A 21 -0.42 13.65 -34.65
N GLY A 22 -0.46 14.68 -33.80
CA GLY A 22 -1.53 15.68 -33.75
C GLY A 22 -2.86 15.15 -33.19
N VAL A 23 -2.92 13.89 -32.75
CA VAL A 23 -4.11 13.35 -32.07
C VAL A 23 -4.15 13.79 -30.61
N PRO A 24 -5.35 14.03 -30.04
CA PRO A 24 -5.47 14.51 -28.67
C PRO A 24 -5.39 13.39 -27.61
N TYR A 25 -5.22 12.13 -28.02
CA TYR A 25 -5.15 10.97 -27.14
C TYR A 25 -4.14 9.95 -27.66
N LEU A 26 -3.52 9.20 -26.75
CA LEU A 26 -2.71 8.03 -27.05
C LEU A 26 -3.61 6.80 -27.21
N GLN A 27 -3.33 5.95 -28.19
CA GLN A 27 -4.09 4.73 -28.46
C GLN A 27 -3.13 3.57 -28.73
N ASP A 28 -3.43 2.43 -28.11
CA ASP A 28 -2.73 1.14 -28.24
C ASP A 28 -3.73 0.10 -28.75
N HIS A 29 -3.28 -0.77 -29.67
CA HIS A 29 -4.00 -1.97 -30.07
C HIS A 29 -3.21 -3.24 -29.75
N SER A 30 -3.38 -3.75 -28.54
CA SER A 30 -2.71 -4.96 -28.07
C SER A 30 -3.54 -6.23 -28.22
N ILE A 31 -2.89 -7.31 -28.68
CA ILE A 31 -3.43 -8.68 -28.70
C ILE A 31 -2.70 -9.51 -27.64
N THR A 32 -3.43 -10.14 -26.72
CA THR A 32 -2.85 -11.07 -25.74
C THR A 32 -3.38 -12.48 -25.96
N ASP A 33 -2.51 -13.38 -26.41
CA ASP A 33 -2.86 -14.78 -26.63
C ASP A 33 -2.61 -15.62 -25.37
N ALA A 34 -3.52 -16.55 -25.10
CA ALA A 34 -3.36 -17.53 -24.04
C ALA A 34 -3.69 -18.93 -24.56
N TYR A 35 -2.77 -19.86 -24.39
CA TYR A 35 -2.96 -21.25 -24.79
C TYR A 35 -2.96 -22.13 -23.56
N SER A 36 -3.86 -23.12 -23.51
CA SER A 36 -3.86 -24.09 -22.42
C SER A 36 -4.30 -25.46 -22.90
N LEU A 37 -3.57 -26.48 -22.48
CA LEU A 37 -3.91 -27.89 -22.62
C LEU A 37 -4.14 -28.45 -21.22
N PHE A 38 -5.20 -29.23 -21.04
CA PHE A 38 -5.49 -29.84 -19.75
C PHE A 38 -5.95 -31.29 -19.90
N VAL A 39 -5.58 -32.09 -18.91
CA VAL A 39 -6.08 -33.44 -18.70
C VAL A 39 -6.49 -33.57 -17.24
N SER A 40 -7.62 -34.22 -17.00
CA SER A 40 -8.10 -34.51 -15.65
C SER A 40 -8.81 -35.84 -15.62
N ASP A 41 -8.60 -36.60 -14.55
CA ASP A 41 -9.29 -37.86 -14.29
C ASP A 41 -9.70 -37.98 -12.83
N SER A 42 -10.72 -38.80 -12.58
CA SER A 42 -11.27 -39.10 -11.25
C SER A 42 -11.36 -40.61 -11.07
N PHE A 43 -10.36 -41.18 -10.41
CA PHE A 43 -10.22 -42.61 -10.23
C PHE A 43 -10.84 -43.07 -8.90
N LYS A 44 -11.91 -43.87 -8.99
CA LYS A 44 -12.53 -44.53 -7.83
C LYS A 44 -11.74 -45.78 -7.46
N VAL A 45 -10.71 -45.62 -6.61
CA VAL A 45 -9.91 -46.73 -6.06
C VAL A 45 -10.79 -47.76 -5.34
N ARG A 46 -11.78 -47.27 -4.57
CA ARG A 46 -12.81 -48.07 -3.88
C ARG A 46 -14.13 -47.28 -3.86
N PRO A 47 -15.28 -47.89 -3.55
CA PRO A 47 -16.56 -47.17 -3.45
C PRO A 47 -16.58 -46.02 -2.42
N ASN A 48 -15.57 -45.94 -1.56
CA ASN A 48 -15.42 -44.92 -0.52
C ASN A 48 -14.07 -44.19 -0.58
N LEU A 49 -13.28 -44.36 -1.64
CA LEU A 49 -12.01 -43.69 -1.83
C LEU A 49 -11.88 -43.28 -3.31
N THR A 50 -11.84 -41.98 -3.56
CA THR A 50 -11.65 -41.40 -4.89
C THR A 50 -10.36 -40.58 -4.88
N LEU A 51 -9.57 -40.74 -5.93
CA LEU A 51 -8.40 -39.90 -6.21
C LEU A 51 -8.71 -39.09 -7.46
N ASN A 52 -8.45 -37.79 -7.43
CA ASN A 52 -8.55 -36.93 -8.60
C ASN A 52 -7.14 -36.44 -8.95
N PHE A 53 -6.84 -36.48 -10.24
CA PHE A 53 -5.58 -36.00 -10.79
C PHE A 53 -5.89 -35.08 -11.95
N GLY A 54 -5.17 -33.97 -12.03
CA GLY A 54 -5.26 -33.03 -13.12
C GLY A 54 -3.89 -32.46 -13.42
N LEU A 55 -3.65 -32.19 -14.69
CA LEU A 55 -2.50 -31.41 -15.13
C LEU A 55 -2.99 -30.47 -16.22
N GLN A 56 -2.75 -29.19 -16.00
CA GLN A 56 -2.86 -28.19 -17.05
C GLN A 56 -1.46 -27.69 -17.40
N TRP A 57 -1.17 -27.55 -18.68
CA TRP A 57 -0.04 -26.81 -19.19
C TRP A 57 -0.58 -25.56 -19.89
N GLY A 58 -0.23 -24.40 -19.36
CA GLY A 58 -0.56 -23.10 -19.93
C GLY A 58 0.67 -22.40 -20.51
N VAL A 59 0.46 -21.69 -21.61
CA VAL A 59 1.42 -20.72 -22.16
C VAL A 59 0.79 -19.34 -22.01
N GLN A 60 1.54 -18.43 -21.41
CA GLN A 60 1.18 -17.03 -21.33
C GLN A 60 2.03 -16.25 -22.31
N MET A 61 1.38 -15.73 -23.36
CA MET A 61 2.02 -14.81 -24.27
C MET A 61 1.93 -13.38 -23.71
N PRO A 62 2.97 -12.57 -23.87
CA PRO A 62 2.90 -11.14 -23.62
C PRO A 62 1.93 -10.46 -24.61
N PRO A 63 1.43 -9.26 -24.29
CA PRO A 63 0.72 -8.45 -25.27
C PRO A 63 1.59 -8.16 -26.49
N TYR A 64 0.99 -8.27 -27.67
CA TYR A 64 1.57 -7.88 -28.95
C TYR A 64 0.84 -6.64 -29.46
N GLU A 65 1.52 -5.50 -29.44
CA GLU A 65 0.99 -4.23 -29.91
C GLU A 65 1.14 -4.12 -31.43
N LEU A 66 0.05 -3.75 -32.12
CA LEU A 66 -0.04 -3.78 -33.59
C LEU A 66 0.65 -2.59 -34.26
N ASP A 67 0.58 -1.40 -33.66
CA ASP A 67 1.01 -0.14 -34.27
C ASP A 67 2.48 0.22 -33.95
N GLY A 68 3.13 -0.53 -33.06
CA GLY A 68 4.44 -0.25 -32.48
C GLY A 68 4.42 0.82 -31.38
N VAL A 69 3.26 1.11 -30.79
CA VAL A 69 3.01 2.17 -29.79
C VAL A 69 3.12 1.59 -28.37
N GLN A 70 4.28 1.02 -28.07
CA GLN A 70 4.64 0.46 -26.77
C GLN A 70 6.08 0.85 -26.46
N ASP A 71 6.36 1.46 -25.31
CA ASP A 71 7.72 1.90 -24.96
C ASP A 71 8.42 0.97 -23.96
N PHE A 72 9.75 1.08 -23.92
CA PHE A 72 10.63 0.33 -23.02
C PHE A 72 11.58 1.29 -22.34
N LEU A 73 11.87 1.01 -21.07
CA LEU A 73 13.02 1.59 -20.40
C LEU A 73 14.30 0.97 -20.99
N THR A 74 15.16 1.81 -21.58
CA THR A 74 16.43 1.41 -22.18
C THR A 74 17.61 2.20 -21.61
N ASP A 75 18.82 1.70 -21.84
CA ASP A 75 20.07 2.46 -21.65
C ASP A 75 20.38 3.38 -22.86
N ASP A 76 21.52 4.07 -22.85
CA ASP A 76 22.01 4.90 -23.96
C ASP A 76 22.28 4.13 -25.26
N ALA A 77 22.47 2.82 -25.17
CA ALA A 77 22.65 1.92 -26.31
C ALA A 77 21.31 1.34 -26.81
N GLY A 78 20.18 1.82 -26.29
CA GLY A 78 18.83 1.35 -26.63
C GLY A 78 18.54 -0.08 -26.14
N GLN A 79 19.33 -0.63 -25.22
CA GLN A 79 19.11 -1.97 -24.68
C GLN A 79 18.11 -1.93 -23.52
N PRO A 80 17.16 -2.88 -23.41
CA PRO A 80 16.22 -2.94 -22.29
C PRO A 80 16.90 -3.04 -20.93
N VAL A 81 16.43 -2.23 -19.98
CA VAL A 81 16.88 -2.27 -18.58
C VAL A 81 15.82 -2.96 -17.72
N SER A 82 16.20 -4.05 -17.04
CA SER A 82 15.33 -4.71 -16.06
C SER A 82 15.54 -4.15 -14.65
N PHE A 83 14.53 -4.26 -13.80
CA PHE A 83 14.63 -3.88 -12.39
C PHE A 83 15.83 -4.54 -11.71
N GLN A 84 15.93 -5.88 -11.81
CA GLN A 84 16.98 -6.64 -11.12
C GLN A 84 18.38 -6.24 -11.58
N SER A 85 18.59 -6.06 -12.89
CA SER A 85 19.91 -5.65 -13.40
C SER A 85 20.32 -4.27 -12.91
N TYR A 86 19.37 -3.33 -12.80
CA TYR A 86 19.66 -1.98 -12.32
C TYR A 86 20.03 -2.00 -10.83
N ILE A 87 19.20 -2.64 -9.99
CA ILE A 87 19.45 -2.72 -8.54
C ILE A 87 20.73 -3.49 -8.22
N ASP A 88 21.01 -4.62 -8.90
CA ASP A 88 22.25 -5.38 -8.71
C ASP A 88 23.50 -4.54 -9.07
N ASN A 89 23.41 -3.73 -10.13
CA ASN A 89 24.49 -2.82 -10.51
C ASN A 89 24.64 -1.69 -9.49
N GLN A 90 23.55 -1.04 -9.10
CA GLN A 90 23.56 0.03 -8.10
C GLN A 90 24.21 -0.46 -6.80
N GLN A 91 23.82 -1.63 -6.30
CA GLN A 91 24.41 -2.25 -5.12
C GLN A 91 25.89 -2.58 -5.31
N ARG A 92 26.28 -3.18 -6.44
CA ARG A 92 27.68 -3.54 -6.73
C ARG A 92 28.59 -2.31 -6.78
N TYR A 93 28.17 -1.24 -7.45
CA TYR A 93 28.96 -0.01 -7.55
C TYR A 93 29.04 0.69 -6.18
N ALA A 94 27.90 0.81 -5.49
CA ALA A 94 27.84 1.42 -4.17
C ALA A 94 28.79 0.75 -3.17
N LEU A 95 28.83 -0.59 -3.12
CA LEU A 95 29.73 -1.34 -2.24
C LEU A 95 31.22 -1.07 -2.51
N ASN A 96 31.57 -0.60 -3.72
CA ASN A 96 32.94 -0.21 -4.09
C ASN A 96 33.18 1.31 -3.98
N GLY A 97 32.25 2.07 -3.40
CA GLY A 97 32.32 3.53 -3.32
C GLY A 97 32.14 4.23 -4.67
N GLN A 98 31.49 3.56 -5.63
CA GLN A 98 31.29 4.05 -6.98
C GLN A 98 29.82 4.38 -7.25
N VAL A 99 29.62 5.27 -8.22
CA VAL A 99 28.34 5.79 -8.67
C VAL A 99 27.91 4.99 -9.92
N TYR A 100 26.68 4.47 -9.94
CA TYR A 100 26.04 3.81 -11.09
C TYR A 100 24.89 4.67 -11.63
N ASN A 101 25.21 5.60 -12.54
CA ASN A 101 24.25 6.54 -13.14
C ASN A 101 24.18 6.33 -14.66
N PRO A 102 23.66 5.19 -15.14
CA PRO A 102 23.48 5.03 -16.58
C PRO A 102 22.48 6.09 -17.09
N ILE A 103 22.69 6.54 -18.32
CA ILE A 103 21.61 7.19 -19.07
C ILE A 103 20.50 6.15 -19.22
N LEU A 104 19.28 6.51 -18.84
CA LEU A 104 18.08 5.74 -19.17
C LEU A 104 17.17 6.60 -20.04
N GLY A 105 16.42 5.96 -20.91
CA GLY A 105 15.35 6.65 -21.61
C GLY A 105 14.32 5.68 -22.13
N TYR A 106 13.42 6.21 -22.96
CA TYR A 106 12.34 5.42 -23.52
C TYR A 106 12.53 5.24 -25.02
N GLU A 107 12.36 4.01 -25.49
CA GLU A 107 12.33 3.70 -26.92
C GLU A 107 11.05 2.98 -27.30
N PRO A 108 10.49 3.22 -28.50
CA PRO A 108 9.39 2.42 -28.99
C PRO A 108 9.88 0.99 -29.21
N ILE A 109 9.03 -0.02 -29.02
CA ILE A 109 9.36 -1.45 -29.14
C ILE A 109 10.13 -1.81 -30.42
N ARG A 110 9.88 -1.08 -31.51
CA ARG A 110 10.57 -1.26 -32.80
C ARG A 110 11.97 -0.63 -32.86
N GLY A 111 12.22 0.39 -32.06
CA GLY A 111 13.51 1.09 -31.92
C GLY A 111 14.48 0.36 -30.99
N VAL A 112 13.94 -0.31 -29.97
CA VAL A 112 14.70 -1.06 -28.95
C VAL A 112 15.72 -2.01 -29.58
N GLY A 113 16.92 -2.01 -29.01
CA GLY A 113 18.01 -2.91 -29.35
C GLY A 113 17.60 -4.38 -29.36
N GLY A 114 17.91 -5.08 -30.46
CA GLY A 114 17.50 -6.47 -30.67
C GLY A 114 16.06 -6.65 -31.18
N HIS A 115 15.29 -5.56 -31.32
CA HIS A 115 13.93 -5.52 -31.89
C HIS A 115 12.99 -6.57 -31.30
N PRO A 116 12.75 -6.55 -29.97
CA PRO A 116 11.89 -7.52 -29.32
C PRO A 116 10.48 -7.44 -29.91
N LYS A 117 9.84 -8.60 -30.10
CA LYS A 117 8.43 -8.68 -30.52
C LYS A 117 7.47 -8.33 -29.38
N TYR A 118 7.90 -8.53 -28.14
CA TYR A 118 7.06 -8.48 -26.94
C TYR A 118 7.73 -7.65 -25.83
N PRO A 119 6.95 -7.05 -24.92
CA PRO A 119 7.47 -6.31 -23.75
C PRO A 119 8.32 -7.15 -22.79
N PHE A 120 8.04 -8.45 -22.73
CA PHE A 120 8.77 -9.41 -21.90
C PHE A 120 8.78 -10.79 -22.56
N ASP A 121 9.56 -11.71 -22.02
CA ASP A 121 9.73 -13.05 -22.61
C ASP A 121 8.45 -13.91 -22.44
N PRO A 122 7.94 -14.58 -23.51
CA PRO A 122 6.84 -15.53 -23.39
C PRO A 122 7.10 -16.63 -22.35
N PHE A 123 6.06 -17.00 -21.59
CA PHE A 123 6.18 -17.97 -20.50
C PHE A 123 5.55 -19.31 -20.87
N TYR A 124 6.40 -20.32 -21.05
CA TYR A 124 6.01 -21.71 -21.37
C TYR A 124 5.98 -22.64 -20.14
N GLY A 125 6.33 -22.12 -18.96
CA GLY A 125 6.48 -22.91 -17.73
C GLY A 125 5.20 -23.19 -16.94
N GLY A 126 4.02 -22.90 -17.51
CA GLY A 126 2.72 -22.90 -16.82
C GLY A 126 2.14 -24.27 -16.47
N PHE A 127 2.94 -25.16 -15.88
CA PHE A 127 2.50 -26.48 -15.40
C PHE A 127 1.75 -26.35 -14.07
N SER A 128 0.43 -26.56 -14.13
CA SER A 128 -0.54 -26.45 -13.04
C SER A 128 -1.07 -27.86 -12.68
N PRO A 129 -0.29 -28.68 -11.94
CA PRO A 129 -0.77 -29.96 -11.41
C PRO A 129 -1.83 -29.75 -10.33
N ARG A 130 -2.76 -30.71 -10.25
CA ARG A 130 -3.76 -30.82 -9.21
C ARG A 130 -3.87 -32.28 -8.79
N ILE A 131 -3.81 -32.54 -7.50
CA ILE A 131 -4.03 -33.86 -6.93
C ILE A 131 -4.95 -33.71 -5.73
N SER A 132 -5.97 -34.55 -5.62
CA SER A 132 -6.81 -34.59 -4.42
C SER A 132 -7.31 -35.98 -4.12
N VAL A 133 -7.65 -36.19 -2.86
CA VAL A 133 -8.24 -37.42 -2.34
C VAL A 133 -9.55 -37.09 -1.64
N ALA A 134 -10.55 -37.93 -1.85
CA ALA A 134 -11.79 -37.94 -1.10
C ALA A 134 -12.02 -39.34 -0.52
N TYR A 135 -12.13 -39.42 0.80
CA TYR A 135 -12.27 -40.68 1.54
C TYR A 135 -13.47 -40.64 2.48
N SER A 136 -14.35 -41.63 2.37
CA SER A 136 -15.50 -41.83 3.26
C SER A 136 -15.26 -43.05 4.16
N PRO A 137 -14.72 -42.88 5.38
CA PRO A 137 -14.44 -44.00 6.27
C PRO A 137 -15.68 -44.82 6.61
N ARG A 138 -15.45 -46.11 6.88
CA ARG A 138 -16.48 -47.08 7.28
C ARG A 138 -16.14 -47.70 8.62
N PHE A 139 -16.43 -46.99 9.71
CA PHE A 139 -16.24 -47.52 11.06
C PHE A 139 -17.60 -47.71 11.74
N THR A 140 -17.90 -48.96 12.11
CA THR A 140 -19.22 -49.34 12.66
C THR A 140 -19.26 -49.36 14.19
N SER A 141 -18.11 -49.48 14.88
CA SER A 141 -18.02 -49.55 16.35
C SER A 141 -16.72 -48.94 16.88
N GLY A 142 -16.58 -48.87 18.21
CA GLY A 142 -15.39 -48.33 18.88
C GLY A 142 -15.25 -46.80 18.80
N VAL A 143 -14.08 -46.29 19.19
CA VAL A 143 -13.77 -44.85 19.21
C VAL A 143 -13.86 -44.26 17.80
N PHE A 144 -13.35 -44.96 16.78
CA PHE A 144 -13.43 -44.53 15.38
C PHE A 144 -14.85 -44.58 14.81
N GLY A 145 -15.69 -45.54 15.24
CA GLY A 145 -17.11 -45.53 14.91
C GLY A 145 -17.83 -44.31 15.47
N LYS A 146 -17.47 -43.87 16.69
CA LYS A 146 -17.98 -42.61 17.26
C LYS A 146 -17.43 -41.38 16.52
N LEU A 147 -16.13 -41.33 16.20
CA LEU A 147 -15.47 -40.18 15.60
C LEU A 147 -15.74 -39.98 14.10
N PHE A 148 -15.99 -41.05 13.33
CA PHE A 148 -16.14 -40.99 11.87
C PHE A 148 -17.44 -41.63 11.34
N GLY A 149 -17.93 -42.68 12.00
CA GLY A 149 -19.13 -43.42 11.61
C GLY A 149 -18.98 -44.24 10.31
N ASP A 150 -20.05 -44.95 9.92
CA ASP A 150 -20.11 -45.67 8.64
C ASP A 150 -20.62 -44.74 7.54
N LYS A 151 -19.71 -44.21 6.72
CA LYS A 151 -19.98 -43.24 5.64
C LYS A 151 -20.68 -41.96 6.09
N ARG A 152 -20.58 -41.62 7.39
CA ARG A 152 -21.10 -40.35 7.94
C ARG A 152 -20.10 -39.22 7.90
N SER A 153 -18.85 -39.51 7.57
CA SER A 153 -17.81 -38.50 7.38
C SER A 153 -17.20 -38.61 5.99
N VAL A 154 -16.76 -37.48 5.45
CA VAL A 154 -15.95 -37.38 4.23
C VAL A 154 -14.72 -36.56 4.55
N ILE A 155 -13.55 -37.15 4.35
CA ILE A 155 -12.26 -36.50 4.47
C ILE A 155 -11.80 -36.15 3.06
N ARG A 156 -11.39 -34.90 2.86
CA ARG A 156 -10.88 -34.37 1.61
C ARG A 156 -9.51 -33.75 1.84
N GLY A 157 -8.64 -33.86 0.86
CA GLY A 157 -7.42 -33.07 0.87
C GLY A 157 -6.82 -33.03 -0.51
N GLY A 158 -6.11 -31.94 -0.81
CA GLY A 158 -5.58 -31.71 -2.13
C GLY A 158 -4.41 -30.73 -2.14
N TYR A 159 -3.70 -30.77 -3.25
CA TYR A 159 -2.68 -29.81 -3.63
C TYR A 159 -2.96 -29.35 -5.06
N ALA A 160 -2.75 -28.06 -5.31
CA ALA A 160 -2.80 -27.47 -6.63
C ALA A 160 -1.74 -26.37 -6.76
N ARG A 161 -1.05 -26.32 -7.91
CA ARG A 161 -0.32 -25.12 -8.33
C ARG A 161 -1.15 -24.37 -9.35
N ILE A 162 -1.37 -23.08 -9.15
CA ILE A 162 -2.19 -22.22 -9.99
C ILE A 162 -1.33 -21.05 -10.44
N TYR A 163 -1.49 -20.61 -11.69
CA TYR A 163 -0.86 -19.39 -12.19
C TYR A 163 -1.90 -18.30 -12.32
N ASP A 164 -1.49 -17.09 -11.98
CA ASP A 164 -2.35 -15.91 -12.05
C ASP A 164 -2.56 -15.48 -13.51
N ARG A 165 -3.67 -14.78 -13.72
CA ARG A 165 -3.94 -14.06 -14.97
C ARG A 165 -3.79 -12.58 -14.68
N ASN A 166 -2.77 -11.98 -15.27
CA ASN A 166 -2.39 -10.61 -14.98
C ASN A 166 -3.38 -9.61 -15.58
N ASN A 167 -3.47 -8.43 -14.99
CA ASN A 167 -4.42 -7.40 -15.38
C ASN A 167 -3.99 -6.73 -16.70
N ALA A 168 -4.97 -6.25 -17.48
CA ALA A 168 -4.67 -5.46 -18.68
C ALA A 168 -3.94 -4.15 -18.34
N VAL A 169 -4.19 -3.60 -17.15
CA VAL A 169 -3.50 -2.39 -16.72
C VAL A 169 -2.00 -2.62 -16.54
N ASP A 170 -1.60 -3.77 -15.98
CA ASP A 170 -0.19 -4.14 -15.82
C ASP A 170 0.54 -4.19 -17.18
N MET A 171 0.03 -5.02 -18.08
CA MET A 171 0.78 -5.45 -19.26
C MET A 171 0.54 -4.57 -20.50
N VAL A 172 -0.56 -3.81 -20.53
CA VAL A 172 -0.96 -2.97 -21.68
C VAL A 172 -0.95 -1.48 -21.33
N LEU A 173 -1.45 -1.06 -20.16
CA LEU A 173 -1.48 0.37 -19.83
C LEU A 173 -0.11 0.91 -19.40
N THR A 174 0.65 0.19 -18.57
CA THR A 174 1.94 0.69 -18.04
C THR A 174 2.90 1.17 -19.13
N PRO A 175 3.10 0.45 -20.26
CA PRO A 175 3.93 0.92 -21.38
C PRO A 175 3.39 2.13 -22.16
N LEU A 176 2.21 2.64 -21.81
CA LEU A 176 1.65 3.90 -22.32
C LEU A 176 1.81 5.06 -21.34
N LEU A 177 2.11 4.74 -20.07
CA LEU A 177 2.41 5.72 -19.03
C LEU A 177 3.88 6.15 -19.07
N GLY A 178 4.74 5.37 -19.74
CA GLY A 178 6.07 5.81 -20.12
C GLY A 178 6.00 7.06 -21.00
N TYR A 179 6.91 8.01 -20.77
CA TYR A 179 6.94 9.27 -21.52
C TYR A 179 7.60 9.13 -22.90
N GLY A 180 7.74 7.91 -23.44
CA GLY A 180 8.21 7.70 -24.81
C GLY A 180 7.24 8.31 -25.83
N PHE A 181 5.93 8.06 -25.67
CA PHE A 181 4.90 8.57 -26.59
C PHE A 181 4.20 9.85 -26.15
N GLY A 182 4.35 10.25 -24.88
CA GLY A 182 3.83 11.51 -24.36
C GLY A 182 4.95 12.54 -24.17
N GLN A 183 4.88 13.69 -24.85
CA GLN A 183 5.75 14.83 -24.55
C GLN A 183 4.98 15.88 -23.74
N PRO A 184 5.13 15.91 -22.41
CA PRO A 184 4.67 17.04 -21.64
C PRO A 184 5.51 18.26 -21.99
N ILE A 185 4.84 19.40 -22.12
CA ILE A 185 5.45 20.72 -22.13
C ILE A 185 4.84 21.54 -21.01
N ARG A 186 5.67 22.36 -20.37
CA ARG A 186 5.24 23.18 -19.25
C ARG A 186 5.90 24.54 -19.34
N CYS A 187 5.08 25.56 -19.16
CA CYS A 187 5.52 26.91 -18.91
C CYS A 187 5.42 27.23 -17.42
N ARG A 188 6.56 27.44 -16.74
CA ARG A 188 6.60 27.70 -15.28
C ARG A 188 6.45 29.18 -14.92
N GLY A 189 6.55 30.07 -15.91
CA GLY A 189 6.19 31.48 -15.79
C GLY A 189 5.66 32.02 -17.12
N ALA A 190 4.34 32.02 -17.27
CA ALA A 190 3.66 32.54 -18.45
C ALA A 190 3.55 34.07 -18.36
N ARG A 191 4.25 34.78 -19.26
CA ARG A 191 4.33 36.25 -19.25
C ARG A 191 3.27 36.88 -20.15
N MET A 192 2.81 38.08 -19.79
CA MET A 192 1.83 38.85 -20.57
C MET A 192 2.34 39.30 -21.95
N ASP A 193 3.67 39.30 -22.16
CA ASP A 193 4.32 39.55 -23.45
C ASP A 193 4.32 38.31 -24.38
N GLY A 194 3.76 37.18 -23.93
CA GLY A 194 3.72 35.92 -24.68
C GLY A 194 4.99 35.08 -24.54
N ALA A 195 5.96 35.49 -23.72
CA ALA A 195 7.13 34.67 -23.43
C ALA A 195 6.83 33.62 -22.34
N CYS A 196 7.62 32.55 -22.39
CA CYS A 196 7.57 31.47 -21.41
C CYS A 196 8.91 31.34 -20.70
N THR A 197 8.89 31.33 -19.37
CA THR A 197 10.09 31.08 -18.56
C THR A 197 10.04 29.68 -17.92
N ASN A 198 11.23 29.10 -17.71
CA ASN A 198 11.40 27.81 -17.04
C ASN A 198 11.59 27.94 -15.52
N LEU A 199 11.48 29.15 -14.97
CA LEU A 199 11.66 29.39 -13.54
C LEU A 199 10.37 29.11 -12.78
N THR A 200 10.47 28.40 -11.66
CA THR A 200 9.37 28.24 -10.70
C THR A 200 9.03 29.60 -10.10
N ASN A 201 7.75 30.01 -10.13
CA ASN A 201 7.31 31.38 -9.84
C ASN A 201 7.95 32.45 -10.76
N GLY A 202 8.18 32.10 -12.02
CA GLY A 202 8.86 32.97 -12.99
C GLY A 202 8.07 34.20 -13.45
N THR A 203 6.90 34.47 -12.86
CA THR A 203 6.09 35.67 -13.06
C THR A 203 5.41 36.10 -11.76
N ASP A 204 5.06 37.37 -11.68
CA ASP A 204 4.29 37.97 -10.59
C ASP A 204 3.05 38.70 -11.16
N PRO A 205 2.12 39.22 -10.33
CA PRO A 205 0.91 39.87 -10.83
C PRO A 205 1.14 41.08 -11.76
N SER A 206 2.36 41.64 -11.82
CA SER A 206 2.72 42.75 -12.70
C SER A 206 3.08 42.31 -14.12
N ASP A 207 3.53 41.07 -14.31
CA ASP A 207 3.99 40.56 -15.62
C ASP A 207 3.38 39.19 -16.02
N ALA A 208 2.55 38.59 -15.16
CA ALA A 208 1.86 37.34 -15.45
C ALA A 208 0.81 37.48 -16.55
N TRP A 209 0.67 36.43 -17.36
CA TRP A 209 -0.31 36.35 -18.44
C TRP A 209 -1.74 36.36 -17.90
N ARG A 210 -2.62 37.17 -18.49
CA ARG A 210 -3.99 37.40 -18.04
C ARG A 210 -4.99 36.75 -18.98
N VAL A 211 -5.79 35.83 -18.44
CA VAL A 211 -6.84 35.13 -19.19
C VAL A 211 -7.82 36.13 -19.80
N GLY A 212 -7.98 36.09 -21.12
CA GLY A 212 -8.91 36.94 -21.88
C GLY A 212 -8.40 38.36 -22.18
N THR A 213 -7.34 38.83 -21.53
CA THR A 213 -6.70 40.12 -21.84
C THR A 213 -5.51 39.94 -22.77
N ASP A 214 -4.63 39.00 -22.44
CA ASP A 214 -3.41 38.71 -23.22
C ASP A 214 -3.66 37.56 -24.22
N GLY A 215 -4.89 37.04 -24.28
CA GLY A 215 -5.33 36.01 -25.23
C GLY A 215 -6.23 34.95 -24.58
N THR A 216 -6.57 33.93 -25.37
CA THR A 216 -7.31 32.74 -24.90
C THR A 216 -6.42 31.52 -24.68
N THR A 217 -5.15 31.59 -25.07
CA THR A 217 -4.17 30.50 -24.97
C THR A 217 -2.89 31.05 -24.33
N ALA A 218 -2.49 30.47 -23.20
CA ALA A 218 -1.26 30.83 -22.51
C ALA A 218 -0.02 30.45 -23.35
N PRO A 219 1.13 31.14 -23.17
CA PRO A 219 2.37 30.81 -23.86
C PRO A 219 2.92 29.44 -23.45
N PHE A 220 3.50 28.74 -24.43
CA PHE A 220 4.11 27.42 -24.27
C PHE A 220 5.48 27.38 -24.97
N PRO A 221 6.44 26.56 -24.51
CA PRO A 221 7.66 26.29 -25.25
C PRO A 221 7.38 25.66 -26.62
N THR A 222 8.29 25.86 -27.57
CA THR A 222 8.24 25.19 -28.88
C THR A 222 8.33 23.68 -28.71
N VAL A 223 7.40 22.95 -29.34
CA VAL A 223 7.36 21.48 -29.33
C VAL A 223 8.26 20.93 -30.45
N THR A 224 9.12 19.99 -30.11
CA THR A 224 9.96 19.28 -31.09
C THR A 224 9.11 18.36 -31.96
N GLN A 225 9.37 18.25 -33.27
CA GLN A 225 8.55 17.38 -34.13
C GLN A 225 8.84 15.90 -33.92
N THR A 226 10.10 15.54 -33.64
CA THR A 226 10.56 14.19 -33.28
C THR A 226 11.40 14.27 -32.01
N LEU A 227 11.54 13.14 -31.30
CA LEU A 227 12.47 13.00 -30.18
C LEU A 227 13.67 12.13 -30.59
N PRO A 228 14.88 12.44 -30.12
CA PRO A 228 16.00 11.49 -30.16
C PRO A 228 15.63 10.17 -29.46
N LEU A 229 16.19 9.06 -29.93
CA LEU A 229 16.13 7.76 -29.27
C LEU A 229 17.49 7.47 -28.62
N PRO A 230 17.52 7.06 -27.33
CA PRO A 230 16.38 6.98 -26.43
C PRO A 230 15.79 8.36 -26.10
N ALA A 231 14.46 8.42 -25.89
CA ALA A 231 13.79 9.63 -25.41
C ALA A 231 14.14 9.81 -23.94
N GLU A 232 15.29 10.44 -23.69
CA GLU A 232 15.85 10.75 -22.38
C GLU A 232 14.99 11.76 -21.63
N PRO A 233 14.39 11.30 -20.54
CA PRO A 233 13.75 12.17 -19.60
C PRO A 233 14.72 13.31 -19.17
N GLY A 234 14.28 14.57 -19.22
CA GLY A 234 14.89 15.71 -18.50
C GLY A 234 15.83 16.48 -19.41
N ILE A 235 16.20 15.82 -20.50
CA ILE A 235 17.01 16.33 -21.59
C ILE A 235 16.10 16.67 -22.78
N ASN A 236 15.46 15.67 -23.38
CA ASN A 236 14.64 15.85 -24.57
C ASN A 236 13.12 15.74 -24.29
N THR A 237 12.73 15.29 -23.10
CA THR A 237 11.36 15.39 -22.54
C THR A 237 11.33 16.18 -21.21
N PRO A 238 11.61 17.50 -21.21
CA PRO A 238 11.99 18.26 -20.00
C PRO A 238 10.86 18.52 -18.98
N ALA A 239 9.60 18.21 -19.29
CA ALA A 239 8.49 18.32 -18.34
C ALA A 239 7.99 16.94 -17.84
N ALA A 240 8.80 15.90 -18.06
CA ALA A 240 8.79 14.65 -17.34
C ALA A 240 8.60 14.85 -15.81
N SER A 241 7.93 13.99 -15.04
CA SER A 241 8.02 14.08 -13.56
C SER A 241 8.07 12.73 -12.86
N VAL A 242 7.18 11.80 -13.24
CA VAL A 242 7.13 10.43 -12.67
C VAL A 242 7.12 9.42 -13.80
N LEU A 243 8.17 8.62 -13.92
CA LEU A 243 8.38 7.72 -15.04
C LEU A 243 7.81 6.34 -14.71
N PHE A 244 7.16 5.68 -15.68
CA PHE A 244 6.64 4.32 -15.53
C PHE A 244 7.33 3.36 -16.51
N ALA A 245 7.64 2.16 -16.06
CA ALA A 245 8.19 1.10 -16.91
C ALA A 245 7.54 -0.25 -16.59
N LEU A 246 7.51 -1.13 -17.59
CA LEU A 246 7.18 -2.53 -17.41
C LEU A 246 8.46 -3.35 -17.43
N ASP A 247 8.68 -4.18 -16.40
CA ASP A 247 9.89 -5.00 -16.33
C ASP A 247 9.95 -6.01 -17.49
N SER A 248 11.00 -5.93 -18.30
CA SER A 248 11.27 -6.87 -19.39
C SER A 248 11.43 -8.32 -18.94
N LYS A 249 11.60 -8.56 -17.63
CA LYS A 249 11.70 -9.88 -16.98
C LYS A 249 10.45 -10.32 -16.21
N TRP A 250 9.30 -9.74 -16.54
CA TRP A 250 8.00 -10.12 -16.00
C TRP A 250 7.71 -11.64 -16.08
N ARG A 251 7.10 -12.17 -15.01
CA ARG A 251 6.65 -13.58 -14.90
C ARG A 251 5.24 -13.66 -14.30
N PRO A 252 4.40 -14.62 -14.72
CA PRO A 252 3.12 -14.79 -14.05
C PRO A 252 3.27 -15.25 -12.61
N GLY A 253 2.43 -14.70 -11.74
CA GLY A 253 2.30 -15.15 -10.37
C GLY A 253 1.99 -16.63 -10.29
N VAL A 254 2.60 -17.31 -9.32
CA VAL A 254 2.38 -18.74 -9.07
C VAL A 254 1.98 -18.94 -7.61
N ASN A 255 0.92 -19.72 -7.42
CA ASN A 255 0.29 -20.00 -6.14
C ASN A 255 0.23 -21.51 -5.91
N ASP A 256 0.97 -21.97 -4.91
CA ASP A 256 0.89 -23.33 -4.38
C ASP A 256 -0.16 -23.37 -3.27
N GLN A 257 -1.27 -24.06 -3.52
CA GLN A 257 -2.37 -24.23 -2.57
C GLN A 257 -2.43 -25.68 -2.05
N ILE A 258 -2.58 -25.82 -0.74
CA ILE A 258 -3.04 -27.04 -0.11
C ILE A 258 -4.40 -26.81 0.54
N ASP A 259 -5.24 -27.83 0.50
CA ASP A 259 -6.49 -27.87 1.23
C ASP A 259 -6.65 -29.20 1.96
N PHE A 260 -7.29 -29.15 3.11
CA PHE A 260 -7.68 -30.32 3.89
C PHE A 260 -9.04 -30.04 4.51
N GLY A 261 -9.92 -31.02 4.55
CA GLY A 261 -11.21 -30.85 5.18
C GLY A 261 -11.84 -32.16 5.65
N ILE A 262 -12.59 -32.07 6.73
CA ILE A 262 -13.45 -33.14 7.23
C ILE A 262 -14.87 -32.62 7.35
N GLN A 263 -15.78 -33.31 6.66
CA GLN A 263 -17.21 -33.08 6.76
C GLN A 263 -17.85 -34.26 7.49
N ARG A 264 -18.79 -33.99 8.39
CA ARG A 264 -19.44 -35.01 9.22
C ARG A 264 -20.91 -34.71 9.42
N GLU A 265 -21.74 -35.72 9.15
CA GLU A 265 -23.13 -35.74 9.55
C GLU A 265 -23.24 -35.93 11.07
N LEU A 266 -23.98 -35.02 11.71
CA LEU A 266 -24.28 -35.02 13.13
C LEU A 266 -25.78 -35.28 13.37
N PRO A 267 -26.16 -35.80 14.55
CA PRO A 267 -27.57 -35.98 14.90
C PRO A 267 -28.38 -34.68 14.77
N GLY A 268 -29.70 -34.79 14.52
CA GLY A 268 -30.59 -33.63 14.45
C GLY A 268 -30.54 -32.84 13.14
N ASN A 269 -30.27 -33.53 12.03
CA ASN A 269 -30.15 -32.97 10.67
C ASN A 269 -29.05 -31.90 10.57
N MET A 270 -27.92 -32.15 11.22
CA MET A 270 -26.78 -31.24 11.24
C MET A 270 -25.63 -31.79 10.42
N LEU A 271 -24.88 -30.87 9.80
CA LEU A 271 -23.69 -31.14 9.02
C LEU A 271 -22.61 -30.18 9.49
N MET A 272 -21.50 -30.72 9.96
CA MET A 272 -20.34 -29.93 10.36
C MET A 272 -19.21 -30.16 9.36
N GLU A 273 -18.50 -29.10 9.01
CA GLU A 273 -17.28 -29.15 8.23
C GLU A 273 -16.19 -28.37 8.95
N VAL A 274 -14.99 -28.94 8.98
CA VAL A 274 -13.78 -28.27 9.42
C VAL A 274 -12.81 -28.36 8.27
N GLY A 275 -12.32 -27.22 7.79
CA GLY A 275 -11.39 -27.15 6.68
C GLY A 275 -10.20 -26.26 6.98
N TYR A 276 -9.11 -26.54 6.29
CA TYR A 276 -7.88 -25.75 6.29
C TYR A 276 -7.45 -25.48 4.85
N VAL A 277 -6.96 -24.27 4.60
CA VAL A 277 -6.38 -23.83 3.33
C VAL A 277 -5.05 -23.15 3.61
N GLY A 278 -3.99 -23.63 2.97
CA GLY A 278 -2.69 -22.98 2.93
C GLY A 278 -2.38 -22.54 1.51
N ARG A 279 -1.83 -21.34 1.34
CA ARG A 279 -1.41 -20.79 0.05
C ARG A 279 -0.05 -20.13 0.19
N TRP A 280 0.85 -20.42 -0.73
CA TRP A 280 2.14 -19.76 -0.88
C TRP A 280 2.24 -19.23 -2.31
N ALA A 281 2.33 -17.91 -2.42
CA ALA A 281 2.39 -17.24 -3.69
C ALA A 281 3.70 -16.48 -3.84
N LYS A 282 4.23 -16.47 -5.06
CA LYS A 282 5.43 -15.74 -5.45
C LYS A 282 5.28 -15.28 -6.90
N ASP A 283 6.21 -14.45 -7.34
CA ASP A 283 6.18 -13.83 -8.66
C ASP A 283 4.90 -12.98 -8.85
N LEU A 284 4.36 -12.44 -7.73
CA LEU A 284 3.18 -11.57 -7.74
C LEU A 284 3.56 -10.18 -8.22
N TYR A 285 2.58 -9.46 -8.76
CA TYR A 285 2.72 -8.04 -9.08
C TYR A 285 3.32 -7.26 -7.91
N LEU A 286 4.29 -6.41 -8.22
CA LEU A 286 4.89 -5.46 -7.28
C LEU A 286 5.39 -4.24 -8.08
N GLY A 287 4.76 -3.09 -7.87
CA GLY A 287 5.33 -1.80 -8.26
C GLY A 287 6.57 -1.51 -7.41
N ILE A 288 7.62 -0.98 -8.01
CA ILE A 288 8.86 -0.61 -7.32
C ILE A 288 9.40 0.68 -7.90
N ASN A 289 9.59 1.69 -7.06
CA ASN A 289 10.35 2.87 -7.44
C ASN A 289 11.84 2.53 -7.37
N MET A 290 12.58 2.84 -8.43
CA MET A 290 14.00 2.53 -8.56
C MET A 290 14.93 3.63 -8.04
N ASP A 291 14.37 4.70 -7.45
CA ASP A 291 15.08 5.89 -6.98
C ASP A 291 15.59 5.82 -5.53
N ASN A 292 15.66 4.64 -4.92
CA ASN A 292 16.12 4.52 -3.53
C ASN A 292 17.61 4.84 -3.34
N VAL A 293 17.93 5.43 -2.18
CA VAL A 293 19.32 5.65 -1.70
C VAL A 293 20.07 4.34 -1.70
N PRO A 294 21.22 4.25 -2.39
CA PRO A 294 22.09 3.08 -2.31
C PRO A 294 22.82 3.07 -0.96
N TYR A 295 22.09 2.82 0.13
CA TYR A 295 22.55 3.03 1.49
C TYR A 295 23.72 2.13 1.90
N MET A 296 23.98 1.06 1.14
CA MET A 296 25.14 0.18 1.30
C MET A 296 26.43 0.78 0.76
N MET A 297 26.36 1.99 0.17
CA MET A 297 27.51 2.66 -0.39
C MET A 297 28.63 2.83 0.62
N SER A 298 29.84 2.40 0.26
CA SER A 298 30.97 2.30 1.18
C SER A 298 32.11 3.26 0.81
N LEU A 299 32.39 4.22 1.70
CA LEU A 299 33.47 5.21 1.57
C LEU A 299 34.22 5.30 2.90
N GLY A 300 35.54 5.48 2.86
CA GLY A 300 36.35 5.56 4.10
C GLY A 300 36.27 4.32 4.99
N GLY A 301 35.86 3.17 4.46
CA GLY A 301 35.66 1.93 5.21
C GLY A 301 34.34 1.84 6.00
N GLN A 302 33.42 2.78 5.81
CA GLN A 302 32.08 2.79 6.42
C GLN A 302 31.01 2.87 5.34
N ASN A 303 29.86 2.22 5.53
CA ASN A 303 28.72 2.40 4.64
C ASN A 303 27.82 3.57 5.06
N PHE A 304 27.09 4.16 4.11
CA PHE A 304 26.21 5.30 4.37
C PHE A 304 25.19 4.99 5.46
N ALA A 305 24.53 3.83 5.44
CA ALA A 305 23.53 3.46 6.45
C ALA A 305 24.06 3.54 7.88
N LYS A 306 25.31 3.09 8.14
CA LYS A 306 25.94 3.21 9.46
C LYS A 306 26.34 4.65 9.80
N ALA A 307 26.79 5.41 8.82
CA ALA A 307 27.14 6.82 9.02
C ALA A 307 25.90 7.65 9.35
N TYR A 308 24.80 7.43 8.63
CA TYR A 308 23.49 8.01 8.87
C TYR A 308 22.98 7.66 10.26
N LEU A 309 23.00 6.38 10.65
CA LEU A 309 22.63 5.96 12.01
C LEU A 309 23.47 6.65 13.09
N GLY A 310 24.78 6.80 12.87
CA GLY A 310 25.68 7.48 13.78
C GLY A 310 25.35 8.97 13.95
N ALA A 311 25.04 9.65 12.85
CA ALA A 311 24.60 11.04 12.87
C ALA A 311 23.22 11.19 13.51
N TRP A 312 22.24 10.36 13.12
CA TRP A 312 20.92 10.29 13.75
C TRP A 312 21.03 10.10 15.26
N THR A 313 21.87 9.15 15.71
CA THR A 313 22.08 8.89 17.14
C THR A 313 22.68 10.09 17.85
N ALA A 314 23.59 10.83 17.21
CA ALA A 314 24.16 12.04 17.80
C ALA A 314 23.12 13.14 17.94
N ASP A 315 22.36 13.39 16.87
CA ASP A 315 21.30 14.39 16.81
C ASP A 315 20.20 14.12 17.87
N HIS A 316 19.66 12.90 17.86
CA HIS A 316 18.54 12.51 18.73
C HIS A 316 18.93 12.42 20.22
N ASN A 317 20.21 12.24 20.54
CA ASN A 317 20.72 12.32 21.90
C ASN A 317 21.14 13.74 22.32
N GLY A 318 20.91 14.76 21.48
CA GLY A 318 21.28 16.14 21.75
C GLY A 318 22.78 16.37 21.84
N ILE A 319 23.59 15.52 21.19
CA ILE A 319 25.04 15.72 21.10
C ILE A 319 25.28 16.89 20.16
N ALA A 320 25.97 17.93 20.65
CA ALA A 320 26.32 19.08 19.84
C ALA A 320 27.08 18.64 18.56
N PRO A 321 26.77 19.17 17.36
CA PRO A 321 27.40 18.75 16.11
C PRO A 321 28.94 18.73 16.15
N SER A 322 29.55 19.72 16.81
CA SER A 322 31.01 19.81 16.98
C SER A 322 31.63 18.74 17.89
N ALA A 323 30.81 18.08 18.71
CA ALA A 323 31.21 17.01 19.62
C ALA A 323 30.84 15.61 19.09
N ALA A 324 30.10 15.54 17.97
CA ALA A 324 29.74 14.27 17.37
C ALA A 324 30.97 13.53 16.82
N ALA A 325 30.99 12.21 16.99
CA ALA A 325 32.06 11.37 16.46
C ALA A 325 32.06 11.42 14.94
N ALA A 326 33.23 11.69 14.34
CA ALA A 326 33.40 11.68 12.89
C ALA A 326 33.00 10.32 12.29
N GLN A 327 32.13 10.36 11.29
CA GLN A 327 31.71 9.22 10.49
C GLN A 327 32.59 9.13 9.24
N PRO A 328 33.46 8.09 9.11
CA PRO A 328 34.37 7.95 7.98
C PRO A 328 33.74 8.11 6.59
N PHE A 329 32.47 7.73 6.43
CA PHE A 329 31.73 7.94 5.18
C PHE A 329 31.67 9.43 4.82
N PHE A 330 31.16 10.29 5.72
CA PHE A 330 31.02 11.73 5.46
C PHE A 330 32.38 12.40 5.31
N GLU A 331 33.38 12.02 6.12
CA GLU A 331 34.73 12.57 6.02
C GLU A 331 35.35 12.31 4.65
N THR A 332 35.05 11.16 4.05
CA THR A 332 35.53 10.80 2.72
C THR A 332 34.66 11.42 1.63
N ALA A 333 33.34 11.35 1.77
CA ALA A 333 32.37 11.81 0.78
C ALA A 333 32.46 13.32 0.52
N LEU A 334 32.74 14.09 1.58
CA LEU A 334 32.79 15.55 1.53
C LEU A 334 34.23 16.09 1.56
N ALA A 335 35.23 15.24 1.39
CA ALA A 335 36.64 15.63 1.36
C ALA A 335 36.89 16.67 0.25
N GLY A 336 37.39 17.85 0.61
CA GLY A 336 37.66 18.92 -0.36
C GLY A 336 36.43 19.66 -0.90
N SER A 337 35.22 19.31 -0.44
CA SER A 337 33.97 20.00 -0.80
C SER A 337 33.83 21.37 -0.15
N ALA A 338 32.96 22.20 -0.73
CA ALA A 338 32.54 23.47 -0.15
C ALA A 338 31.59 23.32 1.06
N TYR A 339 31.43 22.11 1.62
CA TYR A 339 30.79 21.86 2.91
C TYR A 339 31.74 22.09 4.09
N LEU A 340 33.05 22.05 3.84
CA LEU A 340 34.13 22.31 4.82
C LEU A 340 34.75 23.74 4.84
N PRO A 341 34.45 24.72 3.96
CA PRO A 341 34.96 26.07 4.04
C PRO A 341 34.08 26.90 4.99
N ASN A 342 34.48 26.84 6.25
CA ASN A 342 34.56 28.01 7.11
C ASN A 342 34.86 29.33 6.36
N THR A 343 33.84 30.08 5.95
CA THR A 343 33.99 31.53 5.82
C THR A 343 32.98 32.23 6.71
N ASN A 344 33.45 33.25 7.41
CA ASN A 344 32.63 34.14 8.23
C ASN A 344 31.43 34.74 7.45
N ALA A 345 31.36 34.64 6.12
CA ALA A 345 30.34 35.27 5.27
C ALA A 345 28.94 34.64 5.39
N SER A 346 28.80 33.32 5.42
CA SER A 346 27.50 32.62 5.57
C SER A 346 26.92 32.79 6.99
N ILE A 347 27.80 32.74 8.00
CA ILE A 347 27.47 33.06 9.39
C ILE A 347 27.09 34.54 9.56
N THR A 348 27.79 35.46 8.87
CA THR A 348 27.47 36.89 8.90
C THR A 348 26.13 37.19 8.21
N ALA A 349 25.81 36.52 7.11
CA ALA A 349 24.53 36.66 6.42
C ALA A 349 23.36 36.14 7.28
N TYR A 350 23.53 35.00 7.95
CA TYR A 350 22.55 34.47 8.90
C TYR A 350 22.37 35.37 10.13
N ASN A 351 23.48 35.84 10.73
CA ASN A 351 23.44 36.75 11.88
C ASN A 351 22.85 38.12 11.52
N ALA A 352 23.06 38.60 10.29
CA ALA A 352 22.47 39.84 9.79
C ALA A 352 20.96 39.69 9.53
N ALA A 353 20.50 38.52 9.05
CA ALA A 353 19.08 38.23 8.87
C ALA A 353 18.32 38.08 10.21
N ASN A 354 19.01 37.69 11.29
CA ASN A 354 18.41 37.37 12.59
C ASN A 354 18.76 38.32 13.74
N ALA A 355 19.26 39.53 13.43
CA ALA A 355 19.76 40.53 14.40
C ALA A 355 18.72 41.07 15.42
N GLY A 356 17.48 40.56 15.43
CA GLY A 356 16.41 40.93 16.36
C GLY A 356 16.08 39.88 17.43
N ASN A 357 16.60 38.65 17.34
CA ASN A 357 16.31 37.60 18.32
C ASN A 357 17.37 37.63 19.44
N GLN A 358 16.98 38.12 20.62
CA GLN A 358 17.83 38.21 21.81
C GLN A 358 18.06 36.80 22.39
N GLY A 359 19.09 36.12 21.88
CA GLY A 359 19.58 34.82 22.35
C GLY A 359 20.76 34.34 21.51
N PHE A 360 21.94 34.91 21.74
CA PHE A 360 23.17 34.55 21.01
C PHE A 360 23.63 33.13 21.34
N VAL A 361 23.62 32.23 20.36
CA VAL A 361 24.47 31.02 20.38
C VAL A 361 25.51 31.17 19.27
N PRO A 362 26.82 31.10 19.56
CA PRO A 362 27.85 31.03 18.53
C PRO A 362 27.64 29.74 17.72
N LEU A 363 27.35 29.86 16.42
CA LEU A 363 27.30 28.71 15.52
C LEU A 363 28.69 28.02 15.50
N PRO A 364 28.79 26.69 15.71
CA PRO A 364 30.08 26.01 15.82
C PRO A 364 30.91 26.06 14.54
N ALA A 365 32.23 26.26 14.69
CA ALA A 365 33.18 25.95 13.62
C ALA A 365 33.30 24.43 13.52
N CYS A 366 32.67 23.81 12.52
CA CYS A 366 32.81 22.39 12.27
C CYS A 366 34.23 22.05 11.80
N ALA A 367 34.88 21.11 12.51
CA ALA A 367 36.21 20.61 12.16
C ALA A 367 36.17 19.30 11.35
N THR A 368 34.99 18.73 11.16
CA THR A 368 34.75 17.45 10.48
C THR A 368 33.54 17.59 9.55
N ALA A 369 33.50 16.78 8.49
CA ALA A 369 32.36 16.75 7.58
C ALA A 369 31.09 16.28 8.28
N THR A 370 31.21 15.36 9.23
CA THR A 370 30.09 14.89 10.06
C THR A 370 29.43 16.02 10.84
N CYS A 371 30.24 16.93 11.42
CA CYS A 371 29.70 18.10 12.10
C CYS A 371 28.92 18.98 11.12
N ALA A 372 29.44 19.20 9.91
CA ALA A 372 28.78 20.01 8.90
C ALA A 372 27.45 19.38 8.45
N VAL A 373 27.42 18.06 8.24
CA VAL A 373 26.19 17.30 7.97
C VAL A 373 25.19 17.46 9.12
N LEU A 374 25.59 17.27 10.38
CA LEU A 374 24.69 17.47 11.52
C LEU A 374 24.19 18.91 11.66
N MET A 375 24.99 19.91 11.30
CA MET A 375 24.55 21.31 11.33
C MET A 375 23.54 21.66 10.24
N ASN A 376 23.70 21.08 9.04
CA ASN A 376 22.84 21.36 7.89
C ASN A 376 21.64 20.43 7.78
N GLU A 377 21.73 19.20 8.30
CA GLU A 377 20.70 18.17 8.17
C GLU A 377 20.05 17.77 9.50
N GLY A 378 20.68 18.09 10.63
CA GLY A 378 20.18 17.77 11.98
C GLY A 378 19.12 18.73 12.52
N SER A 379 18.74 18.54 13.78
CA SER A 379 17.80 19.39 14.50
C SER A 379 18.51 20.67 14.96
N GLY A 380 18.28 21.78 14.25
CA GLY A 380 18.90 23.06 14.60
C GLY A 380 18.42 24.26 13.78
N PRO A 381 18.83 25.49 14.15
CA PRO A 381 18.36 26.73 13.51
C PRO A 381 18.78 26.91 12.04
N LEU A 382 19.74 26.09 11.59
CA LEU A 382 20.25 26.04 10.22
C LEU A 382 19.90 24.72 9.51
N GLY A 383 19.37 23.73 10.23
CA GLY A 383 19.19 22.38 9.73
C GLY A 383 17.91 22.23 8.92
N THR A 384 17.97 21.50 7.80
CA THR A 384 16.81 21.03 7.02
C THR A 384 15.93 20.06 7.80
N SER A 385 16.40 19.58 8.96
CA SER A 385 15.75 18.58 9.83
C SER A 385 15.65 17.19 9.18
N ASN A 386 16.37 16.95 8.08
CA ASN A 386 16.34 15.66 7.39
C ASN A 386 16.76 14.48 8.27
N ILE A 387 17.81 14.63 9.09
CA ILE A 387 18.24 13.59 10.03
C ILE A 387 17.21 13.42 11.14
N SER A 388 16.72 14.50 11.74
CA SER A 388 15.79 14.45 12.87
C SER A 388 14.39 13.94 12.52
N LEU A 389 14.03 13.97 11.24
CA LEU A 389 12.75 13.49 10.69
C LEU A 389 12.93 12.20 9.88
N GLU A 390 14.09 11.55 9.94
CA GLU A 390 14.39 10.30 9.23
C GLU A 390 14.33 10.38 7.68
N ASN A 391 14.46 11.58 7.09
CA ASN A 391 14.54 11.81 5.64
C ASN A 391 15.89 11.37 5.04
N ALA A 392 16.17 10.07 4.99
CA ALA A 392 17.45 9.57 4.52
C ALA A 392 17.71 9.89 3.03
N TYR A 393 16.66 9.99 2.22
CA TYR A 393 16.76 10.37 0.81
C TYR A 393 17.20 11.83 0.64
N PHE A 394 16.51 12.78 1.27
CA PHE A 394 16.93 14.18 1.17
C PHE A 394 18.28 14.44 1.82
N ALA A 395 18.59 13.80 2.96
CA ALA A 395 19.91 13.93 3.57
C ALA A 395 21.03 13.47 2.62
N PHE A 396 20.81 12.42 1.85
CA PHE A 396 21.79 11.92 0.88
C PHE A 396 21.82 12.78 -0.41
N ALA A 397 20.67 13.31 -0.85
CA ALA A 397 20.60 14.23 -1.99
C ALA A 397 21.24 15.61 -1.71
N ASP A 398 21.15 16.13 -0.48
CA ASP A 398 21.79 17.39 -0.10
C ASP A 398 23.32 17.26 -0.01
N ILE A 399 23.82 16.07 0.33
CA ILE A 399 25.25 15.70 0.18
C ILE A 399 25.66 15.69 -1.30
N ASP A 400 24.71 15.43 -2.21
CA ASP A 400 24.95 15.34 -3.65
C ASP A 400 25.02 16.69 -4.37
N GLY A 401 24.16 17.64 -4.01
CA GLY A 401 23.92 18.92 -4.72
C GLY A 401 25.08 19.92 -4.78
N LEU A 402 26.31 19.54 -4.40
CA LEU A 402 27.47 20.43 -4.23
C LEU A 402 28.39 20.53 -5.46
N GLY A 403 28.05 19.88 -6.57
CA GLY A 403 28.67 20.11 -7.89
C GLY A 403 30.10 19.60 -8.09
N VAL A 404 30.69 18.93 -7.10
CA VAL A 404 31.91 18.11 -7.21
C VAL A 404 31.81 17.01 -6.17
N ASP A 405 31.60 15.78 -6.61
CA ASP A 405 31.53 14.61 -5.74
C ASP A 405 32.92 14.24 -5.17
N ALA A 406 32.94 13.26 -4.25
CA ALA A 406 34.14 12.70 -3.63
C ALA A 406 35.19 12.13 -4.60
N LEU A 407 34.87 12.04 -5.90
CA LEU A 407 35.68 11.42 -6.95
C LEU A 407 36.18 12.45 -7.98
N GLY A 408 35.85 13.73 -7.85
CA GLY A 408 36.31 14.81 -8.73
C GLY A 408 35.63 14.80 -10.11
N VAL A 409 34.47 14.17 -10.23
CA VAL A 409 33.63 14.18 -11.44
C VAL A 409 32.34 14.94 -11.16
N SER A 410 31.82 15.66 -12.15
CA SER A 410 30.60 16.47 -12.03
C SER A 410 29.33 15.61 -12.03
N GLN A 411 29.39 14.35 -11.63
CA GLN A 411 28.28 13.40 -11.72
C GLN A 411 27.86 12.95 -10.34
N GLY A 412 26.95 13.71 -9.75
CA GLY A 412 26.35 13.42 -8.46
C GLY A 412 25.81 12.00 -8.32
N TRP A 413 25.56 11.60 -7.08
CA TRP A 413 24.99 10.34 -6.64
C TRP A 413 23.67 9.99 -7.37
N ASN A 414 23.40 8.69 -7.48
CA ASN A 414 22.49 8.10 -8.48
C ASN A 414 21.01 8.19 -8.11
N PHE A 415 20.38 9.34 -8.34
CA PHE A 415 18.93 9.45 -8.24
C PHE A 415 18.29 9.87 -9.55
N PRO A 416 17.33 9.09 -10.06
CA PRO A 416 16.26 9.61 -10.88
C PRO A 416 15.46 10.61 -10.05
N GLY A 417 15.90 11.87 -10.06
CA GLY A 417 15.08 12.99 -9.65
C GLY A 417 15.22 13.51 -8.22
N CYS A 418 16.04 14.54 -8.05
CA CYS A 418 16.10 15.29 -6.81
C CYS A 418 15.53 16.71 -6.99
N ASN A 419 14.60 17.08 -6.11
CA ASN A 419 13.89 18.36 -6.16
C ASN A 419 14.85 19.54 -5.98
N GLY A 420 15.13 20.28 -7.06
CA GLY A 420 15.96 21.50 -7.01
C GLY A 420 17.44 21.30 -7.35
N CYS A 421 17.86 20.07 -7.68
CA CYS A 421 19.22 19.82 -8.17
C CYS A 421 19.44 20.42 -9.56
N ALA A 422 20.69 20.79 -9.86
CA ALA A 422 21.09 21.13 -11.21
C ALA A 422 21.06 19.85 -12.08
N VAL A 423 20.21 19.83 -13.11
CA VAL A 423 20.20 18.73 -14.11
C VAL A 423 21.58 18.66 -14.75
N LEU A 424 22.32 17.59 -14.46
CA LEU A 424 23.63 17.41 -15.05
C LEU A 424 23.49 17.07 -16.54
N PRO A 425 24.33 17.64 -17.41
CA PRO A 425 24.30 17.33 -18.83
C PRO A 425 24.47 15.83 -19.09
N GLY A 426 23.48 15.20 -19.74
CA GLY A 426 23.51 13.77 -20.09
C GLY A 426 23.20 12.81 -18.94
N THR A 427 22.42 13.23 -17.94
CA THR A 427 21.92 12.34 -16.87
C THR A 427 20.45 12.63 -16.54
N LEU A 428 19.82 11.70 -15.81
CA LEU A 428 18.37 11.69 -15.53
C LEU A 428 17.93 12.46 -14.28
N GLN A 429 18.75 13.34 -13.73
CA GLN A 429 18.53 13.91 -12.40
C GLN A 429 17.40 14.97 -12.30
N GLY A 430 16.49 15.06 -13.29
CA GLY A 430 15.44 16.09 -13.38
C GLY A 430 14.03 15.70 -12.90
N TYR A 431 13.84 14.54 -12.29
CA TYR A 431 12.52 13.95 -11.99
C TYR A 431 12.11 13.87 -10.53
N ALA A 432 11.02 13.17 -10.24
CA ALA A 432 10.58 12.84 -8.88
C ALA A 432 10.56 11.32 -8.59
N GLY A 433 10.67 10.47 -9.62
CA GLY A 433 10.76 9.01 -9.44
C GLY A 433 10.70 8.19 -10.74
N LEU A 434 11.07 6.90 -10.66
CA LEU A 434 10.99 5.91 -11.74
C LEU A 434 10.34 4.61 -11.21
N ASP A 435 9.04 4.48 -11.45
CA ASP A 435 8.24 3.33 -11.04
C ASP A 435 8.29 2.21 -12.08
N ASN A 436 8.72 1.04 -11.64
CA ASN A 436 8.79 -0.15 -12.45
C ASN A 436 7.77 -1.19 -11.99
N SER A 437 6.92 -1.62 -12.91
CA SER A 437 5.96 -2.69 -12.67
C SER A 437 6.66 -4.03 -12.84
N THR A 438 6.84 -4.74 -11.73
CA THR A 438 7.57 -6.01 -11.67
C THR A 438 6.68 -7.15 -11.17
N THR A 439 7.24 -8.37 -11.16
CA THR A 439 6.63 -9.56 -10.57
C THR A 439 7.50 -10.12 -9.46
N LYS A 440 7.86 -9.27 -8.48
CA LYS A 440 8.76 -9.62 -7.38
C LYS A 440 8.05 -9.83 -6.04
N GLY A 441 6.72 -9.63 -6.00
CA GLY A 441 5.91 -9.79 -4.81
C GLY A 441 5.76 -11.25 -4.39
N PHE A 442 5.54 -11.46 -3.09
CA PHE A 442 5.25 -12.77 -2.51
C PHE A 442 4.24 -12.65 -1.38
N ALA A 443 3.44 -13.70 -1.19
CA ALA A 443 2.39 -13.73 -0.18
C ALA A 443 2.21 -15.13 0.40
N ASN A 444 1.65 -15.18 1.60
CA ASN A 444 1.31 -16.40 2.31
C ASN A 444 -0.07 -16.23 2.94
N TYR A 445 -0.95 -17.20 2.74
CA TYR A 445 -2.24 -17.25 3.41
C TYR A 445 -2.45 -18.58 4.09
N GLN A 446 -2.85 -18.54 5.35
CA GLN A 446 -3.24 -19.69 6.16
C GLN A 446 -4.66 -19.46 6.66
N GLY A 447 -5.55 -20.43 6.49
CA GLY A 447 -6.94 -20.31 6.93
C GLY A 447 -7.48 -21.61 7.49
N LEU A 448 -8.23 -21.52 8.58
CA LEU A 448 -9.01 -22.62 9.14
C LEU A 448 -10.46 -22.17 9.19
N PHE A 449 -11.40 -22.95 8.69
CA PHE A 449 -12.81 -22.65 8.80
C PHE A 449 -13.60 -23.79 9.42
N VAL A 450 -14.67 -23.42 10.12
CA VAL A 450 -15.65 -24.33 10.67
C VAL A 450 -17.03 -23.89 10.19
N THR A 451 -17.71 -24.79 9.49
CA THR A 451 -19.08 -24.58 9.02
C THR A 451 -20.01 -25.53 9.76
N LEU A 452 -21.12 -25.02 10.28
CA LEU A 452 -22.21 -25.81 10.83
C LEU A 452 -23.49 -25.46 10.09
N GLN A 453 -24.10 -26.46 9.46
CA GLN A 453 -25.40 -26.34 8.82
C GLN A 453 -26.41 -27.23 9.54
N LYS A 454 -27.52 -26.63 9.95
CA LYS A 454 -28.70 -27.36 10.42
C LYS A 454 -29.80 -27.20 9.39
N ARG A 455 -30.19 -28.33 8.78
CA ARG A 455 -31.40 -28.39 7.97
C ARG A 455 -32.63 -28.32 8.89
N THR A 456 -33.74 -27.83 8.35
CA THR A 456 -34.98 -27.58 9.09
C THR A 456 -35.33 -28.74 10.02
N GLY A 457 -35.40 -28.47 11.31
CA GLY A 457 -35.81 -29.44 12.32
C GLY A 457 -36.37 -28.72 13.54
N HIS A 458 -37.57 -29.12 13.98
CA HIS A 458 -38.33 -28.43 15.04
C HIS A 458 -38.50 -26.91 14.81
N GLY A 459 -38.56 -26.48 13.54
CA GLY A 459 -38.71 -25.07 13.15
C GLY A 459 -37.41 -24.30 12.98
N LEU A 460 -36.25 -24.86 13.34
CA LEU A 460 -34.95 -24.17 13.25
C LEU A 460 -34.18 -24.60 11.99
N THR A 461 -33.72 -23.59 11.24
CA THR A 461 -32.70 -23.67 10.20
C THR A 461 -31.53 -22.77 10.59
N LEU A 462 -30.30 -23.24 10.44
CA LEU A 462 -29.09 -22.49 10.85
C LEU A 462 -27.95 -22.74 9.86
N SER A 463 -27.21 -21.70 9.54
CA SER A 463 -25.91 -21.76 8.86
C SER A 463 -24.93 -20.88 9.64
N SER A 464 -23.85 -21.49 10.12
CA SER A 464 -22.78 -20.81 10.85
C SER A 464 -21.47 -21.07 10.14
N ASN A 465 -20.67 -20.03 9.91
CA ASN A 465 -19.31 -20.11 9.41
C ASN A 465 -18.40 -19.31 10.33
N VAL A 466 -17.32 -19.93 10.80
CA VAL A 466 -16.26 -19.27 11.57
C VAL A 466 -14.94 -19.56 10.87
N THR A 467 -14.21 -18.52 10.50
CA THR A 467 -12.91 -18.60 9.84
C THR A 467 -11.87 -17.94 10.72
N TRP A 468 -10.78 -18.65 10.99
CA TRP A 468 -9.51 -18.06 11.37
C TRP A 468 -8.66 -17.87 10.12
N SER A 469 -7.96 -16.75 9.99
CA SER A 469 -7.02 -16.54 8.89
C SER A 469 -5.77 -15.75 9.25
N HIS A 470 -4.72 -16.01 8.48
CA HIS A 470 -3.46 -15.29 8.50
C HIS A 470 -2.91 -15.09 7.10
N SER A 471 -3.04 -13.85 6.61
CA SER A 471 -2.50 -13.36 5.35
C SER A 471 -1.27 -12.48 5.60
N LEU A 472 -0.18 -12.80 4.94
CA LEU A 472 1.06 -12.03 4.90
C LEU A 472 1.42 -11.73 3.45
N ASN A 473 2.06 -10.60 3.18
CA ASN A 473 2.54 -10.22 1.84
C ASN A 473 3.70 -9.21 1.92
N THR A 474 4.34 -8.99 0.77
CA THR A 474 5.40 -7.97 0.62
C THR A 474 4.82 -6.56 0.68
N ILE A 475 3.74 -6.30 -0.08
CA ILE A 475 2.96 -5.06 -0.06
C ILE A 475 1.51 -5.42 -0.37
N GLY A 476 0.59 -4.78 0.33
CA GLY A 476 -0.82 -5.10 0.33
C GLY A 476 -1.76 -4.36 -0.58
N ILE A 477 -1.42 -4.21 -1.85
CA ILE A 477 -2.33 -3.53 -2.78
C ILE A 477 -2.33 -4.15 -4.17
N ASN A 478 -3.43 -3.85 -4.86
CA ASN A 478 -3.59 -4.13 -6.27
C ASN A 478 -3.08 -2.93 -7.08
N GLN A 479 -2.79 -3.16 -8.35
CA GLN A 479 -2.25 -2.22 -9.33
C GLN A 479 -2.96 -0.83 -9.43
N GLU A 480 -4.16 -0.63 -8.90
CA GLU A 480 -4.82 0.70 -8.86
C GLU A 480 -3.92 1.80 -8.25
N TYR A 481 -2.95 1.42 -7.43
CA TYR A 481 -1.93 2.28 -6.84
C TYR A 481 -0.57 2.03 -7.53
N VAL A 482 -0.31 2.75 -8.62
CA VAL A 482 0.93 2.64 -9.44
C VAL A 482 2.18 3.23 -8.77
N GLU A 483 2.03 3.84 -7.59
CA GLU A 483 3.09 4.55 -6.83
C GLU A 483 3.42 3.86 -5.50
N ALA A 484 3.08 2.58 -5.36
CA ALA A 484 3.42 1.82 -4.16
C ALA A 484 4.67 1.02 -4.34
N SER A 485 5.70 1.43 -3.61
CA SER A 485 7.01 0.81 -3.61
C SER A 485 7.33 0.24 -2.23
N PRO A 486 8.09 -0.87 -2.17
CA PRO A 486 8.69 -1.32 -0.91
C PRO A 486 9.56 -0.22 -0.32
N SER A 487 9.61 -0.18 1.01
CA SER A 487 10.52 0.66 1.78
C SER A 487 11.98 0.36 1.43
N ASP A 488 12.32 -0.91 1.24
CA ASP A 488 13.67 -1.33 0.87
C ASP A 488 13.66 -2.19 -0.41
N VAL A 489 14.03 -1.56 -1.52
CA VAL A 489 14.11 -2.22 -2.85
C VAL A 489 15.30 -3.16 -2.99
N PHE A 490 16.32 -3.00 -2.15
CA PHE A 490 17.46 -3.90 -2.08
C PHE A 490 17.15 -5.15 -1.25
N HIS A 491 16.18 -5.07 -0.33
CA HIS A 491 15.70 -6.19 0.47
C HIS A 491 14.17 -6.21 0.60
N LEU A 492 13.48 -6.71 -0.44
CA LEU A 492 12.01 -6.81 -0.50
C LEU A 492 11.33 -7.58 0.65
N ARG A 493 12.08 -8.26 1.53
CA ARG A 493 11.53 -8.91 2.73
C ARG A 493 11.37 -7.96 3.92
N SER A 494 11.93 -6.76 3.85
CA SER A 494 11.84 -5.77 4.94
C SER A 494 10.41 -5.33 5.24
N ASP A 495 9.54 -5.31 4.23
CA ASP A 495 8.12 -4.98 4.39
C ASP A 495 7.21 -6.20 4.52
N TYR A 496 7.76 -7.42 4.50
CA TYR A 496 6.94 -8.62 4.55
C TYR A 496 6.18 -8.73 5.88
N GLY A 497 4.89 -8.44 5.85
CA GLY A 497 4.04 -8.27 7.02
C GLY A 497 2.59 -8.65 6.78
N PRO A 498 1.69 -8.40 7.75
CA PRO A 498 0.26 -8.61 7.60
C PRO A 498 -0.33 -7.86 6.41
N ALA A 499 -1.08 -8.57 5.57
CA ALA A 499 -1.79 -7.92 4.46
C ALA A 499 -2.91 -7.00 5.01
N PRO A 500 -3.26 -5.87 4.37
CA PRO A 500 -4.30 -4.94 4.84
C PRO A 500 -5.70 -5.58 4.95
N TRP A 501 -5.97 -6.60 4.16
CA TRP A 501 -7.21 -7.39 4.23
C TRP A 501 -7.11 -8.57 5.20
N ASP A 502 -6.00 -8.75 5.91
CA ASP A 502 -5.85 -9.78 6.92
C ASP A 502 -6.89 -9.59 8.02
N ARG A 503 -7.67 -10.63 8.28
CA ARG A 503 -8.58 -10.67 9.41
C ARG A 503 -8.34 -11.97 10.15
N ARG A 504 -7.98 -11.86 11.43
CA ARG A 504 -7.71 -13.03 12.28
C ARG A 504 -8.90 -13.92 12.45
N TRP A 505 -10.08 -13.33 12.66
CA TRP A 505 -11.30 -14.10 12.77
C TRP A 505 -12.46 -13.42 12.07
N VAL A 506 -13.31 -14.22 11.44
CA VAL A 506 -14.59 -13.81 10.86
C VAL A 506 -15.64 -14.85 11.21
N ALA A 507 -16.77 -14.43 11.75
CA ALA A 507 -17.91 -15.28 12.04
C ALA A 507 -19.18 -14.74 11.38
N ASN A 508 -19.91 -15.60 10.69
CA ASN A 508 -21.21 -15.31 10.08
C ASN A 508 -22.20 -16.37 10.54
N ILE A 509 -23.28 -15.95 11.21
CA ILE A 509 -24.32 -16.84 11.72
C ILE A 509 -25.67 -16.34 11.22
N LEU A 510 -26.28 -17.12 10.34
CA LEU A 510 -27.62 -16.86 9.82
C LEU A 510 -28.55 -17.98 10.25
N GLY A 511 -29.67 -17.64 10.86
CA GLY A 511 -30.69 -18.60 11.24
C GLY A 511 -32.09 -18.15 10.90
N SER A 512 -33.01 -19.10 10.86
CA SER A 512 -34.44 -18.81 10.93
C SER A 512 -35.13 -19.82 11.84
N TYR A 513 -36.05 -19.32 12.66
CA TYR A 513 -36.78 -20.13 13.64
C TYR A 513 -38.28 -19.84 13.55
N ASP A 514 -39.05 -20.85 13.13
CA ASP A 514 -40.49 -20.86 13.27
C ASP A 514 -40.83 -20.95 14.76
N LEU A 515 -41.47 -19.91 15.30
CA LEU A 515 -41.82 -19.92 16.72
C LEU A 515 -42.76 -21.09 17.03
N PRO A 516 -42.61 -21.71 18.22
CA PRO A 516 -43.33 -22.94 18.57
C PRO A 516 -44.80 -22.72 18.96
N PHE A 517 -45.43 -21.62 18.52
CA PHE A 517 -46.78 -21.20 18.89
C PHE A 517 -47.77 -21.37 17.73
N GLY A 518 -49.04 -21.61 18.06
CA GLY A 518 -50.12 -21.77 17.09
C GLY A 518 -50.43 -23.23 16.77
N ARG A 519 -51.50 -23.44 16.00
CA ARG A 519 -52.09 -24.74 15.71
C ARG A 519 -51.06 -25.66 15.06
N GLY A 520 -50.92 -26.86 15.61
CA GLY A 520 -49.96 -27.87 15.13
C GLY A 520 -48.50 -27.65 15.54
N LYS A 521 -48.21 -26.66 16.40
CA LYS A 521 -46.89 -26.43 17.02
C LYS A 521 -46.88 -26.87 18.50
N ARG A 522 -45.71 -26.85 19.14
CA ARG A 522 -45.48 -27.35 20.52
C ARG A 522 -46.36 -26.65 21.57
N PHE A 523 -46.54 -25.34 21.46
CA PHE A 523 -47.43 -24.53 22.28
C PHE A 523 -48.66 -24.14 21.45
N GLY A 524 -49.42 -25.17 21.11
CA GLY A 524 -50.60 -25.03 20.27
C GLY A 524 -51.83 -24.52 21.01
N THR A 525 -52.80 -24.01 20.25
CA THR A 525 -54.12 -23.64 20.72
C THR A 525 -55.17 -24.15 19.74
N SER A 526 -56.33 -24.55 20.24
CA SER A 526 -57.49 -24.90 19.42
C SER A 526 -58.37 -23.69 19.07
N ASN A 527 -58.20 -22.57 19.79
CA ASN A 527 -58.95 -21.33 19.57
C ASN A 527 -58.41 -20.60 18.33
N GLY A 528 -59.26 -20.45 17.31
CA GLY A 528 -58.86 -19.85 16.02
C GLY A 528 -58.51 -18.35 16.08
N ILE A 529 -59.02 -17.60 17.06
CA ILE A 529 -58.62 -16.21 17.27
C ILE A 529 -57.23 -16.16 17.88
N VAL A 530 -56.99 -16.95 18.93
CA VAL A 530 -55.69 -17.02 19.59
C VAL A 530 -54.62 -17.50 18.60
N ASP A 531 -54.93 -18.51 17.78
CA ASP A 531 -54.05 -19.02 16.73
C ASP A 531 -53.63 -17.94 15.72
N ARG A 532 -54.57 -17.10 15.27
CA ARG A 532 -54.26 -15.97 14.37
C ARG A 532 -53.37 -14.92 15.01
N ILE A 533 -53.33 -14.81 16.33
CA ILE A 533 -52.49 -13.84 17.05
C ILE A 533 -51.08 -14.41 17.26
N ILE A 534 -50.98 -15.64 17.79
CA ILE A 534 -49.70 -16.23 18.24
C ILE A 534 -49.05 -17.15 17.20
N GLY A 535 -49.79 -17.61 16.18
CA GLY A 535 -49.30 -18.53 15.16
C GLY A 535 -48.63 -17.82 13.98
N GLY A 536 -47.81 -18.58 13.26
CA GLY A 536 -47.22 -18.15 11.98
C GLY A 536 -46.04 -17.18 12.10
N TRP A 537 -45.56 -16.90 13.31
CA TRP A 537 -44.38 -16.07 13.53
C TRP A 537 -43.08 -16.82 13.24
N GLN A 538 -42.17 -16.11 12.60
CA GLN A 538 -40.81 -16.55 12.32
C GLN A 538 -39.85 -15.43 12.71
N ILE A 539 -38.71 -15.80 13.29
CA ILE A 539 -37.59 -14.89 13.52
C ILE A 539 -36.40 -15.33 12.68
N ALA A 540 -35.62 -14.39 12.17
CA ALA A 540 -34.44 -14.67 11.37
C ALA A 540 -33.29 -13.70 11.72
N PRO A 541 -32.40 -14.09 12.66
CA PRO A 541 -31.19 -13.31 12.96
C PRO A 541 -30.07 -13.57 11.94
N LEU A 542 -29.34 -12.51 11.62
CA LEU A 542 -28.04 -12.53 10.97
C LEU A 542 -27.02 -11.82 11.86
N PHE A 543 -26.11 -12.60 12.44
CA PHE A 543 -25.00 -12.08 13.22
C PHE A 543 -23.71 -12.16 12.41
N VAL A 544 -23.00 -11.04 12.32
CA VAL A 544 -21.68 -10.96 11.71
C VAL A 544 -20.70 -10.39 12.73
N TRP A 545 -19.52 -10.99 12.82
CA TRP A 545 -18.42 -10.50 13.65
C TRP A 545 -17.10 -10.71 12.92
N ALA A 546 -16.17 -9.77 13.08
CA ALA A 546 -14.81 -9.91 12.60
C ALA A 546 -13.84 -9.18 13.54
N THR A 547 -12.61 -9.67 13.60
CA THR A 547 -11.51 -8.86 14.15
C THR A 547 -11.21 -7.68 13.24
N GLY A 548 -10.56 -6.64 13.77
CA GLY A 548 -10.05 -5.54 12.97
C GLY A 548 -9.07 -5.99 11.89
N SER A 549 -8.88 -5.14 10.89
CA SER A 549 -7.79 -5.24 9.91
C SER A 549 -6.51 -4.60 10.46
N PRO A 550 -5.32 -4.89 9.92
CA PRO A 550 -4.12 -4.11 10.22
C PRO A 550 -4.37 -2.61 10.02
N ILE A 551 -3.86 -1.79 10.94
CA ILE A 551 -3.86 -0.33 10.84
C ILE A 551 -2.46 0.11 10.48
N GLU A 552 -2.37 0.92 9.43
CA GLU A 552 -1.15 1.61 9.04
C GLU A 552 -0.60 2.40 10.23
N THR A 553 0.47 1.89 10.82
CA THR A 553 1.20 2.49 11.93
C THR A 553 2.58 2.81 11.41
N TYR A 554 2.84 4.07 11.09
CA TYR A 554 4.00 4.45 10.29
C TYR A 554 4.61 5.76 10.78
N THR A 555 5.81 5.99 10.27
CA THR A 555 6.53 7.24 10.41
C THR A 555 6.26 8.10 9.18
N GLY A 556 6.02 9.39 9.38
CA GLY A 556 5.51 10.27 8.33
C GLY A 556 6.52 10.73 7.28
N SER A 557 7.81 10.36 7.39
CA SER A 557 8.85 10.80 6.45
C SER A 557 8.78 10.02 5.12
N CYS A 558 8.44 8.73 5.23
CA CYS A 558 8.37 7.78 4.13
C CYS A 558 9.72 7.58 3.41
N GLN A 559 10.83 8.04 4.00
CA GLN A 559 12.19 7.98 3.46
C GLN A 559 13.15 7.26 4.41
N GLU A 560 12.63 6.51 5.38
CA GLU A 560 13.39 5.91 6.47
C GLU A 560 14.45 4.92 6.00
N PHE A 561 14.21 4.24 4.88
CA PHE A 561 15.14 3.34 4.19
C PHE A 561 15.75 3.98 2.93
N GLY A 562 15.58 5.29 2.78
CA GLY A 562 16.05 6.06 1.63
C GLY A 562 15.16 5.93 0.40
N GLN A 563 13.87 5.67 0.57
CA GLN A 563 12.92 5.74 -0.54
C GLN A 563 12.88 7.16 -1.15
N GLY A 564 12.64 7.28 -2.46
CA GLY A 564 12.58 8.58 -3.15
C GLY A 564 11.34 9.42 -2.86
N GLN A 565 10.95 10.31 -3.78
CA GLN A 565 9.90 11.31 -3.49
C GLN A 565 8.45 10.82 -3.62
N LEU A 566 8.23 9.58 -4.07
CA LEU A 566 6.89 8.96 -4.19
C LEU A 566 6.67 7.70 -3.34
N PRO A 567 7.10 7.62 -2.06
CA PRO A 567 7.12 6.33 -1.40
C PRO A 567 5.92 6.14 -0.48
N TRP A 568 5.50 4.88 -0.43
CA TRP A 568 4.77 4.35 0.72
C TRP A 568 5.68 4.34 1.94
N CYS A 569 5.11 4.67 3.09
CA CYS A 569 5.87 4.91 4.29
C CYS A 569 6.22 3.60 4.99
N SER A 570 7.40 3.56 5.62
CA SER A 570 7.76 2.40 6.42
C SER A 570 6.89 2.29 7.67
N GLY A 571 6.40 1.07 7.92
CA GLY A 571 5.77 0.74 9.19
C GLY A 571 6.69 1.03 10.38
N ALA A 572 6.11 1.61 11.43
CA ALA A 572 6.80 1.94 12.66
C ALA A 572 7.20 0.69 13.43
N VAL A 573 8.34 0.77 14.12
CA VAL A 573 8.90 -0.33 14.89
C VAL A 573 8.31 -0.32 16.30
N PRO A 574 7.60 -1.39 16.73
CA PRO A 574 7.12 -1.51 18.09
C PRO A 574 8.28 -1.83 19.04
N LEU A 575 8.39 -1.09 20.14
CA LEU A 575 9.37 -1.32 21.20
C LEU A 575 8.91 -2.38 22.22
N VAL A 576 7.62 -2.72 22.20
CA VAL A 576 6.99 -3.71 23.09
C VAL A 576 5.98 -4.56 22.32
N ASN A 577 5.47 -5.61 22.96
CA ASN A 577 4.41 -6.44 22.36
C ASN A 577 3.10 -5.65 22.22
N THR A 578 2.69 -5.42 20.98
CA THR A 578 1.51 -4.61 20.62
C THR A 578 0.18 -5.20 21.07
N GLY A 579 0.10 -6.52 21.29
CA GLY A 579 -1.09 -7.19 21.81
C GLY A 579 -1.49 -6.74 23.22
N THR A 580 -0.66 -5.93 23.89
CA THR A 580 -0.92 -5.39 25.24
C THR A 580 -1.75 -4.09 25.24
N PHE A 581 -1.92 -3.42 24.10
CA PHE A 581 -2.54 -2.08 24.04
C PHE A 581 -4.08 -2.08 23.95
N GLY A 582 -4.69 -3.22 23.56
CA GLY A 582 -6.14 -3.41 23.50
C GLY A 582 -6.81 -2.74 22.28
N HIS A 583 -7.86 -3.37 21.75
CA HIS A 583 -8.47 -2.99 20.46
C HIS A 583 -9.90 -2.45 20.61
N THR A 584 -10.18 -1.73 21.70
CA THR A 584 -11.53 -1.28 22.05
C THR A 584 -11.58 0.21 22.28
N ARG A 585 -12.69 0.84 21.92
CA ARG A 585 -12.92 2.26 22.20
C ARG A 585 -12.83 2.57 23.69
N ASN A 586 -12.08 3.62 24.00
CA ASN A 586 -12.01 4.26 25.31
C ASN A 586 -12.64 5.65 25.23
N LEU A 587 -13.38 6.02 26.28
CA LEU A 587 -14.04 7.31 26.43
C LEU A 587 -13.41 8.09 27.58
N GLY A 588 -13.48 9.44 27.52
CA GLY A 588 -12.90 10.30 28.56
C GLY A 588 -11.40 10.08 28.71
N VAL A 589 -10.73 9.87 27.58
CA VAL A 589 -9.27 9.74 27.52
C VAL A 589 -8.70 11.14 27.61
N HIS A 590 -8.01 11.41 28.71
CA HIS A 590 -7.23 12.63 28.91
C HIS A 590 -5.77 12.24 28.85
N THR A 591 -4.98 12.98 28.09
CA THR A 591 -3.55 12.76 27.96
C THR A 591 -2.77 13.86 28.65
N ASP A 592 -1.66 13.48 29.27
CA ASP A 592 -0.63 14.45 29.61
C ASP A 592 0.06 14.87 28.29
N GLY A 593 -0.38 15.97 27.67
CA GLY A 593 0.17 16.50 26.43
C GLY A 593 -0.64 16.23 25.14
N ASN A 594 0.00 16.47 23.98
CA ASN A 594 -0.66 16.60 22.66
C ASN A 594 -0.90 15.27 21.91
N VAL A 595 -0.84 14.10 22.56
CA VAL A 595 -0.98 12.80 21.87
C VAL A 595 -2.40 12.27 21.94
N GLY A 596 -3.03 12.02 20.79
CA GLY A 596 -4.37 11.42 20.71
C GLY A 596 -5.50 12.35 21.15
N VAL A 597 -5.30 13.66 21.00
CA VAL A 597 -6.17 14.75 21.47
C VAL A 597 -6.97 15.42 20.35
N ASN A 598 -6.96 14.90 19.13
CA ASN A 598 -7.71 15.47 18.01
C ASN A 598 -9.21 15.63 18.41
N ASN A 599 -9.70 16.87 18.49
CA ASN A 599 -11.02 17.30 19.00
C ASN A 599 -11.25 17.30 20.53
N ASP A 600 -10.20 17.29 21.37
CA ASP A 600 -10.31 17.67 22.79
C ASP A 600 -9.97 19.17 22.95
N PRO A 601 -10.94 20.03 23.32
CA PRO A 601 -10.66 21.43 23.60
C PRO A 601 -9.82 21.67 24.87
N PHE A 602 -9.65 20.65 25.73
CA PHE A 602 -8.95 20.76 27.03
C PHE A 602 -8.07 19.51 27.35
N PRO A 603 -7.04 19.21 26.55
CA PRO A 603 -6.25 17.97 26.67
C PRO A 603 -5.62 17.76 28.06
N ASP A 604 -5.19 18.84 28.73
CA ASP A 604 -4.61 18.80 30.09
C ASP A 604 -5.62 19.15 31.21
N CYS A 605 -6.92 19.11 30.92
CA CYS A 605 -7.96 19.69 31.77
C CYS A 605 -7.67 21.14 32.16
N LYS A 606 -7.06 21.89 31.25
CA LYS A 606 -6.75 23.31 31.39
C LYS A 606 -7.29 24.09 30.21
N ASP A 607 -7.81 25.29 30.48
CA ASP A 607 -8.21 26.21 29.41
C ASP A 607 -6.97 26.81 28.72
N SER A 608 -7.17 27.59 27.66
CA SER A 608 -6.09 28.29 26.94
C SER A 608 -5.27 29.27 27.82
N PHE A 609 -5.69 29.48 29.08
CA PHE A 609 -5.02 30.33 30.06
C PHE A 609 -4.35 29.52 31.18
N GLY A 610 -4.36 28.18 31.10
CA GLY A 610 -3.74 27.28 32.08
C GLY A 610 -4.56 27.06 33.36
N ASN A 611 -5.80 27.55 33.42
CA ASN A 611 -6.68 27.34 34.57
C ASN A 611 -7.28 25.93 34.54
N PRO A 612 -7.35 25.23 35.69
CA PRO A 612 -8.05 23.95 35.77
C PRO A 612 -9.51 24.09 35.33
N VAL A 613 -9.92 23.33 34.32
CA VAL A 613 -11.31 23.19 33.88
C VAL A 613 -11.81 21.81 34.32
N VAL A 614 -13.10 21.70 34.60
CA VAL A 614 -13.72 20.38 34.78
C VAL A 614 -13.55 19.62 33.47
N CYS A 615 -12.83 18.50 33.51
CA CYS A 615 -12.70 17.61 32.36
C CYS A 615 -14.10 17.03 32.05
N THR A 616 -14.89 17.77 31.29
CA THR A 616 -16.07 17.22 30.65
C THR A 616 -15.56 16.46 29.44
N PRO A 617 -15.75 15.13 29.35
CA PRO A 617 -15.34 14.38 28.18
C PRO A 617 -15.85 15.12 26.94
N SER A 618 -14.97 15.45 25.99
CA SER A 618 -15.45 15.98 24.73
C SER A 618 -16.45 14.96 24.17
N SER A 619 -17.63 15.44 23.79
CA SER A 619 -18.70 14.60 23.25
C SER A 619 -18.38 14.08 21.83
N SER A 620 -17.13 14.23 21.38
CA SER A 620 -16.68 14.17 20.00
C SER A 620 -15.46 13.24 19.86
N GLY A 621 -15.71 11.93 19.92
CA GLY A 621 -14.73 10.88 19.59
C GLY A 621 -14.17 10.15 20.81
N GLY A 622 -13.97 8.83 20.69
CA GLY A 622 -13.17 8.08 21.67
C GLY A 622 -11.73 7.93 21.19
N ASN A 623 -10.86 7.32 21.98
CA ASN A 623 -9.53 6.89 21.52
C ASN A 623 -9.45 5.35 21.55
N LEU A 624 -8.69 4.75 20.64
CA LEU A 624 -8.43 3.32 20.62
C LEU A 624 -7.67 2.85 21.88
N PHE A 625 -6.88 3.75 22.48
CA PHE A 625 -6.05 3.50 23.62
C PHE A 625 -6.56 4.21 24.88
N LYS A 626 -6.42 3.56 26.03
CA LYS A 626 -6.72 4.18 27.33
C LYS A 626 -5.69 5.23 27.73
N ASN A 627 -4.44 5.05 27.30
CA ASN A 627 -3.33 5.98 27.47
C ASN A 627 -2.58 6.08 26.14
N PRO A 628 -3.03 6.93 25.20
CA PRO A 628 -2.44 6.99 23.86
C PRO A 628 -0.99 7.48 23.89
N ALA A 629 -0.60 8.36 24.83
CA ALA A 629 0.78 8.78 25.01
C ALA A 629 1.73 7.61 25.35
N ALA A 630 1.34 6.72 26.26
CA ALA A 630 2.13 5.54 26.59
C ALA A 630 2.27 4.57 25.40
N VAL A 631 1.21 4.42 24.61
CA VAL A 631 1.23 3.59 23.41
C VAL A 631 2.12 4.22 22.35
N TYR A 632 1.95 5.51 22.05
CA TYR A 632 2.76 6.28 21.11
C TYR A 632 4.27 6.17 21.44
N ASN A 633 4.64 6.37 22.71
CA ASN A 633 6.03 6.25 23.18
C ASN A 633 6.59 4.81 23.15
N SER A 634 5.74 3.82 22.85
CA SER A 634 6.14 2.43 22.66
C SER A 634 6.39 2.08 21.18
N TYR A 635 6.36 3.07 20.29
CA TYR A 635 6.75 2.96 18.90
C TYR A 635 7.91 3.91 18.61
N ARG A 636 8.66 3.61 17.55
CA ARG A 636 9.63 4.54 16.96
C ARG A 636 9.62 4.41 15.43
N PRO A 637 10.11 5.41 14.70
CA PRO A 637 10.42 5.26 13.28
C PRO A 637 11.35 4.07 13.03
N ALA A 638 11.25 3.48 11.84
CA ALA A 638 12.30 2.60 11.36
C ALA A 638 13.58 3.43 11.11
N LEU A 639 14.74 2.88 11.42
CA LEU A 639 16.01 3.59 11.35
C LEU A 639 16.97 2.88 10.39
N LEU A 640 17.38 3.60 9.34
CA LEU A 640 18.38 3.12 8.40
C LEU A 640 19.67 2.72 9.12
N GLY A 641 20.17 1.52 8.83
CA GLY A 641 21.39 0.99 9.42
C GLY A 641 21.22 0.30 10.78
N LEU A 642 20.03 0.39 11.39
CA LEU A 642 19.66 -0.35 12.61
C LEU A 642 18.62 -1.44 12.31
N ASP A 643 17.52 -1.07 11.67
CA ASP A 643 16.42 -1.97 11.38
C ASP A 643 16.61 -2.68 10.04
N THR A 644 16.12 -3.92 9.97
CA THR A 644 16.07 -4.69 8.74
C THR A 644 14.66 -4.97 8.27
N THR A 645 13.65 -4.51 9.02
CA THR A 645 12.22 -4.71 8.74
C THR A 645 11.42 -3.48 9.15
N ALA A 646 10.50 -3.04 8.30
CA ALA A 646 9.50 -2.00 8.56
C ALA A 646 8.07 -2.58 8.71
N ASN A 647 7.79 -3.72 8.07
CA ASN A 647 6.46 -4.36 8.02
C ASN A 647 5.34 -3.51 7.38
N ASP A 648 5.56 -2.83 6.24
CA ASP A 648 4.54 -2.12 5.45
C ASP A 648 3.58 -1.27 6.31
N LEU A 649 2.40 -1.81 6.65
CA LEU A 649 1.36 -1.17 7.47
C LEU A 649 1.66 -1.17 8.98
N GLY A 650 2.76 -1.74 9.43
CA GLY A 650 3.04 -1.92 10.84
C GLY A 650 2.23 -3.05 11.51
N PRO A 651 2.49 -3.29 12.80
CA PRO A 651 2.10 -4.53 13.49
C PRO A 651 0.72 -4.48 14.18
N TYR A 652 -0.02 -3.37 14.10
CA TYR A 652 -1.21 -3.15 14.93
C TYR A 652 -2.51 -3.50 14.20
N TYR A 653 -3.51 -4.02 14.93
CA TYR A 653 -4.84 -4.33 14.38
C TYR A 653 -5.89 -3.38 14.95
N GLY A 654 -6.87 -3.03 14.11
CA GLY A 654 -7.99 -2.17 14.49
C GLY A 654 -9.05 -2.84 15.33
N GLN A 655 -10.19 -2.14 15.46
CA GLN A 655 -11.26 -2.59 16.35
C GLN A 655 -11.95 -3.84 15.82
N ASN A 656 -12.34 -4.72 16.74
CA ASN A 656 -13.27 -5.80 16.42
C ASN A 656 -14.64 -5.19 16.08
N ARG A 657 -15.28 -5.73 15.05
CA ARG A 657 -16.57 -5.25 14.54
C ARG A 657 -17.62 -6.34 14.66
N TRP A 658 -18.84 -5.95 15.00
CA TRP A 658 -20.00 -6.85 14.94
C TRP A 658 -21.28 -6.10 14.60
N ASN A 659 -22.19 -6.82 13.98
CA ASN A 659 -23.53 -6.35 13.69
C ASN A 659 -24.54 -7.49 13.87
N LEU A 660 -25.75 -7.14 14.32
CA LEU A 660 -26.90 -8.03 14.32
C LEU A 660 -28.01 -7.40 13.48
N ASP A 661 -28.32 -8.04 12.36
CA ASP A 661 -29.56 -7.78 11.63
C ASP A 661 -30.61 -8.79 12.08
N PHE A 662 -31.85 -8.33 12.18
CA PHE A 662 -32.92 -9.14 12.74
C PHE A 662 -34.20 -8.96 11.95
N THR A 663 -34.79 -10.06 11.48
CA THR A 663 -36.07 -10.03 10.78
C THR A 663 -37.12 -10.79 11.59
N ILE A 664 -38.29 -10.17 11.74
CA ILE A 664 -39.50 -10.84 12.21
C ILE A 664 -40.45 -10.93 11.03
N ALA A 665 -40.99 -12.12 10.78
CA ALA A 665 -42.04 -12.33 9.78
C ALA A 665 -43.25 -13.02 10.42
N LYS A 666 -44.43 -12.78 9.86
CA LYS A 666 -45.66 -13.46 10.24
C LYS A 666 -46.52 -13.75 9.03
N ASP A 667 -46.91 -15.01 8.90
CA ASP A 667 -47.93 -15.44 7.97
C ASP A 667 -49.25 -15.74 8.68
N THR A 668 -50.29 -14.97 8.35
CA THR A 668 -51.65 -15.16 8.89
C THR A 668 -52.60 -15.50 7.76
N ARG A 669 -53.19 -16.71 7.80
CA ARG A 669 -54.28 -17.08 6.90
C ARG A 669 -55.57 -16.41 7.35
N ILE A 670 -56.19 -15.63 6.48
CA ILE A 670 -57.52 -15.02 6.72
C ILE A 670 -58.60 -16.04 6.35
N THR A 671 -58.50 -16.57 5.14
CA THR A 671 -59.37 -17.61 4.57
C THR A 671 -58.52 -18.71 3.94
N GLU A 672 -59.15 -19.68 3.27
CA GLU A 672 -58.45 -20.72 2.52
C GLU A 672 -57.69 -20.18 1.30
N ARG A 673 -58.10 -19.02 0.76
CA ARG A 673 -57.51 -18.39 -0.43
C ARG A 673 -56.67 -17.15 -0.08
N ALA A 674 -57.03 -16.43 0.97
CA ALA A 674 -56.37 -15.18 1.36
C ALA A 674 -55.37 -15.35 2.52
N LYS A 675 -54.12 -14.90 2.32
CA LYS A 675 -53.05 -14.84 3.32
C LYS A 675 -52.47 -13.43 3.42
N ILE A 676 -52.29 -12.93 4.63
CA ILE A 676 -51.46 -11.75 4.91
C ILE A 676 -50.08 -12.21 5.38
N SER A 677 -49.04 -11.69 4.74
CA SER A 677 -47.65 -11.78 5.17
C SER A 677 -47.20 -10.41 5.67
N PHE A 678 -46.79 -10.35 6.92
CA PHE A 678 -46.11 -9.19 7.49
C PHE A 678 -44.62 -9.52 7.66
N TYR A 679 -43.74 -8.55 7.40
CA TYR A 679 -42.35 -8.63 7.81
C TYR A 679 -41.84 -7.28 8.31
N ALA A 680 -40.92 -7.35 9.26
CA ALA A 680 -40.16 -6.23 9.78
C ALA A 680 -38.69 -6.63 9.84
N ALA A 681 -37.82 -5.95 9.09
CA ALA A 681 -36.38 -6.14 9.11
C ALA A 681 -35.72 -4.96 9.83
N PHE A 682 -34.86 -5.27 10.78
CA PHE A 682 -34.10 -4.33 11.59
C PHE A 682 -32.63 -4.52 11.22
N LEU A 683 -32.11 -3.69 10.31
CA LEU A 683 -30.70 -3.65 9.97
C LEU A 683 -29.98 -2.84 11.05
N ASN A 684 -28.93 -3.41 11.63
CA ASN A 684 -28.32 -2.92 12.88
C ASN A 684 -29.37 -2.80 14.00
N ALA A 685 -29.96 -3.94 14.39
CA ALA A 685 -31.11 -4.00 15.31
C ALA A 685 -30.88 -3.26 16.64
N PHE A 686 -29.65 -3.30 17.15
CA PHE A 686 -29.28 -2.62 18.40
C PHE A 686 -28.87 -1.15 18.23
N ASN A 687 -28.81 -0.64 16.99
CA ASN A 687 -28.25 0.68 16.68
C ASN A 687 -26.84 0.85 17.28
N HIS A 688 -26.03 -0.21 17.19
CA HIS A 688 -24.66 -0.25 17.68
C HIS A 688 -23.76 0.55 16.72
N MET A 689 -23.01 1.52 17.26
CA MET A 689 -22.05 2.30 16.49
C MET A 689 -20.75 1.52 16.34
N MET A 690 -20.27 1.40 15.10
CA MET A 690 -18.92 0.91 14.79
C MET A 690 -18.08 2.08 14.30
N TYR A 691 -16.93 2.31 14.93
CA TYR A 691 -16.00 3.37 14.53
C TYR A 691 -15.15 2.92 13.35
N SER A 692 -14.76 3.90 12.53
CA SER A 692 -13.66 3.72 11.58
C SER A 692 -12.34 3.55 12.35
N ASP A 693 -11.37 2.89 11.73
CA ASP A 693 -10.04 2.79 12.31
C ASP A 693 -9.38 4.19 12.36
N PRO A 694 -8.58 4.48 13.40
CA PRO A 694 -7.93 5.78 13.57
C PRO A 694 -6.67 5.91 12.69
N GLY A 695 -6.16 7.13 12.53
CA GLY A 695 -4.79 7.33 12.07
C GLY A 695 -3.77 7.00 13.17
N MET A 696 -2.59 6.52 12.75
CA MET A 696 -1.46 6.17 13.61
C MET A 696 -0.13 6.66 13.02
N ASN A 697 -0.05 7.97 12.74
CA ASN A 697 1.15 8.64 12.23
C ASN A 697 2.00 9.18 13.40
N LEU A 698 3.27 8.76 13.49
CA LEU A 698 4.19 9.26 14.51
C LEU A 698 4.57 10.75 14.36
N GLN A 699 4.37 11.37 13.20
CA GLN A 699 4.60 12.81 13.01
C GLN A 699 3.37 13.67 13.30
N ASP A 700 2.18 13.07 13.43
CA ASP A 700 0.96 13.73 13.89
C ASP A 700 0.47 13.10 15.20
N PRO A 701 1.12 13.41 16.32
CA PRO A 701 0.77 12.82 17.61
C PRO A 701 -0.68 13.12 18.00
N ALA A 702 -1.25 14.25 17.56
CA ALA A 702 -2.61 14.63 17.93
C ALA A 702 -3.65 13.64 17.38
N ASP A 703 -3.44 13.10 16.19
CA ASP A 703 -4.35 12.13 15.57
C ASP A 703 -4.25 10.70 16.14
N TRP A 704 -3.18 10.40 16.88
CA TRP A 704 -2.84 9.05 17.32
C TRP A 704 -3.97 8.31 18.04
N GLY A 705 -4.53 7.30 17.37
CA GLY A 705 -5.57 6.45 17.92
C GLY A 705 -6.95 7.12 18.04
N THR A 706 -7.15 8.32 17.51
CA THR A 706 -8.40 9.08 17.66
C THR A 706 -9.52 8.51 16.76
N LEU A 707 -10.68 8.23 17.35
CA LEU A 707 -11.81 7.61 16.65
C LEU A 707 -12.83 8.67 16.25
N THR A 708 -12.67 9.24 15.06
CA THR A 708 -13.46 10.37 14.55
C THR A 708 -14.55 9.97 13.56
N GLY A 709 -14.43 8.80 12.91
CA GLY A 709 -15.34 8.32 11.86
C GLY A 709 -16.28 7.19 12.28
N GLN A 710 -17.37 7.01 11.53
CA GLN A 710 -18.30 5.88 11.63
C GLN A 710 -18.10 4.92 10.45
N TYR A 711 -17.89 3.63 10.73
CA TYR A 711 -17.73 2.58 9.72
C TYR A 711 -19.07 1.97 9.27
N GLY A 712 -20.00 1.76 10.20
CA GLY A 712 -21.28 1.11 9.93
C GLY A 712 -22.39 2.06 9.51
N SER A 713 -23.54 1.51 9.11
CA SER A 713 -24.76 2.31 8.88
C SER A 713 -25.57 2.47 10.19
N PRO A 714 -26.27 3.61 10.38
CA PRO A 714 -27.29 3.73 11.41
C PRO A 714 -28.38 2.67 11.26
N ARG A 715 -29.14 2.41 12.33
CA ARG A 715 -30.26 1.46 12.26
C ARG A 715 -31.26 1.85 11.19
N ASN A 716 -31.57 0.91 10.30
CA ASN A 716 -32.63 1.02 9.31
C ASN A 716 -33.72 -0.02 9.62
N ILE A 717 -34.99 0.40 9.56
CA ILE A 717 -36.15 -0.46 9.84
C ILE A 717 -37.03 -0.48 8.60
N GLU A 718 -37.19 -1.66 8.01
CA GLU A 718 -38.03 -1.88 6.84
C GLU A 718 -39.25 -2.67 7.25
N LEU A 719 -40.42 -2.17 6.89
CA LEU A 719 -41.71 -2.80 7.15
C LEU A 719 -42.38 -3.14 5.83
N GLY A 720 -42.92 -4.34 5.72
CA GLY A 720 -43.68 -4.75 4.56
C GLY A 720 -44.91 -5.56 4.91
N LEU A 721 -45.97 -5.31 4.15
CA LEU A 721 -47.22 -6.04 4.23
C LEU A 721 -47.61 -6.51 2.84
N ARG A 722 -47.89 -7.80 2.70
CA ARG A 722 -48.34 -8.41 1.45
C ARG A 722 -49.63 -9.16 1.69
N LEU A 723 -50.63 -8.88 0.87
CA LEU A 723 -51.84 -9.69 0.75
C LEU A 723 -51.71 -10.57 -0.50
N SER A 724 -51.90 -11.88 -0.33
CA SER A 724 -51.99 -12.86 -1.42
C SER A 724 -53.38 -13.49 -1.40
N PHE A 725 -54.03 -13.64 -2.55
CA PHE A 725 -55.40 -14.16 -2.68
C PHE A 725 -55.57 -15.10 -3.86
#